data_AF-A0A7D6E5P1-F1
#
_entry.id   AF-A0A7D6E5P1-F1
#
_cell.length_a   1.000
_cell.length_b   1.000
_cell.length_c   1.000
_cell.angle_alpha   90.00
_cell.angle_beta   90.00
_cell.angle_gamma   90.00
#
_symmetry.space_group_name_H-M   'P 1'
#
loop_
_entity.id
_entity.type
_entity.pdbx_description
1 polymer ?
#
loop_
_entity_poly.entity_id
_entity_poly.type
_entity_poly.pdbx_seq_one_letter_code
_entity_poly.pdbx_strand_id
1 'polypeptide(L)'
;MPANTRHVVVVGHGMVGHRFVEALRARDTNGCWQITVLAEEADAAYDRVGLTSYTESWDRSLLALPGNDYTGDELVQLQLNTKVTEIDCAARTIVTAQGQRHDYDALVLATGSYAFVPPVSGHDLPCCHVYRTLDDLDAIRAAAQLAAQSGRAGVVIGGGLLGLEAANALRQFGLSTHVVEMMPRLMAQQIDEAGGALLARMIGELGIQVHVGTGTESIDRVDDSSAQVRLSDGQVIDAGVVIFAAGIRPRDELARVAGLAVAERGGILTDSSCRASDPAVFAIGEVAAIEGRCYGLVGPGYTSAEVVADRLLDGAAEFPEADLSTKLKLLGVDVASFGDAMGATANCLEVAVNDAVNRTYAKLVLSDDAKTLLGGVLVGDASNYGVLRPMVGSELPGDPLTLIAPAAEGTAALGIGALPDSAQICSCNNVSKGELKCAIAEGCTDVPALKACTTAGTSCGSCVPLLKQLLEAEGVEQSKALCEHFSQSRAELFQIISATEIRTFSGLVDRFGSGKGCDICKPVVASILASTGSDHILTGEQASLQDSNDHFLANIQRNGSYSVVPRVPGGDIKPEHLILIGQIAQDFGLYTKITGGQRIDMFGARVDQLPAIWKRLVDAGMESGHAYGKALRTVKSCVGSDWCRYGQQDSVQLAIDLELRYRGLRAPHKIKLGVSGCARECAEARGKDVGVIATEKGWNLYVGGNGGMTPKHAQLLASDLNTETLVRYVDRFLMYYIRTADRLQRTAPWVESLGLEHIREVVCDDKLGLADEFEAAVRRHVENYRCEWKGVLEDPEKLSRFVSFVNAPDAVDETVTFTERAGRKVPVPLGLPQIR
;
A
#
# COMPACT_ATOMS: atom_id res chain seq x y z
N MET A 1 9.15 -42.68 -9.91
CA MET A 1 7.76 -42.23 -9.70
C MET A 1 7.03 -43.33 -8.93
N PRO A 2 6.44 -43.04 -7.76
CA PRO A 2 5.70 -44.05 -7.00
C PRO A 2 4.47 -44.50 -7.82
N ALA A 3 4.14 -45.78 -7.75
CA ALA A 3 3.26 -46.46 -8.70
C ALA A 3 1.75 -46.19 -8.52
N ASN A 4 1.33 -45.07 -7.91
CA ASN A 4 -0.09 -44.81 -7.62
C ASN A 4 -0.45 -43.32 -7.44
N THR A 5 0.17 -42.42 -8.20
CA THR A 5 -0.18 -40.98 -8.16
C THR A 5 -1.53 -40.77 -8.87
N ARG A 6 -2.51 -40.22 -8.14
CA ARG A 6 -3.83 -39.86 -8.66
C ARG A 6 -3.77 -38.54 -9.42
N HIS A 7 -4.64 -38.33 -10.39
CA HIS A 7 -4.66 -37.12 -11.22
C HIS A 7 -5.89 -36.26 -10.93
N VAL A 8 -5.65 -35.00 -10.52
CA VAL A 8 -6.70 -33.98 -10.42
C VAL A 8 -6.57 -32.97 -11.55
N VAL A 9 -7.69 -32.71 -12.23
CA VAL A 9 -7.79 -31.68 -13.27
C VAL A 9 -8.59 -30.51 -12.73
N VAL A 10 -8.03 -29.31 -12.83
CA VAL A 10 -8.65 -28.04 -12.41
C VAL A 10 -9.03 -27.25 -13.65
N VAL A 11 -10.31 -26.94 -13.82
CA VAL A 11 -10.82 -26.15 -14.93
C VAL A 11 -11.09 -24.73 -14.45
N GLY A 12 -10.20 -23.80 -14.80
CA GLY A 12 -10.23 -22.42 -14.36
C GLY A 12 -9.05 -22.07 -13.44
N HIS A 13 -8.31 -21.03 -13.80
CA HIS A 13 -7.13 -20.56 -13.07
C HIS A 13 -7.31 -19.12 -12.58
N GLY A 14 -8.47 -18.84 -11.99
CA GLY A 14 -8.69 -17.61 -11.22
C GLY A 14 -8.12 -17.72 -9.80
N MET A 15 -8.36 -16.69 -8.97
CA MET A 15 -7.91 -16.65 -7.57
C MET A 15 -8.26 -17.94 -6.80
N VAL A 16 -9.49 -18.44 -6.97
CA VAL A 16 -9.99 -19.63 -6.26
C VAL A 16 -9.36 -20.93 -6.77
N GLY A 17 -9.19 -21.07 -8.09
CA GLY A 17 -8.50 -22.22 -8.68
C GLY A 17 -7.04 -22.27 -8.23
N HIS A 18 -6.36 -21.12 -8.21
CA HIS A 18 -5.00 -21.02 -7.69
C HIS A 18 -4.92 -21.39 -6.20
N ARG A 19 -5.86 -20.88 -5.37
CA ARG A 19 -5.92 -21.21 -3.95
C ARG A 19 -6.11 -22.71 -3.69
N PHE A 20 -6.93 -23.38 -4.50
CA PHE A 20 -7.10 -24.84 -4.40
C PHE A 20 -5.77 -25.57 -4.64
N VAL A 21 -5.00 -25.16 -5.65
CA VAL A 21 -3.69 -25.75 -5.93
C VAL A 21 -2.73 -25.50 -4.77
N GLU A 22 -2.65 -24.29 -4.24
CA GLU A 22 -1.82 -23.98 -3.07
C GLU A 22 -2.19 -24.88 -1.86
N ALA A 23 -3.48 -24.96 -1.53
CA ALA A 23 -3.97 -25.73 -0.40
C ALA A 23 -3.69 -27.23 -0.56
N LEU A 24 -3.92 -27.79 -1.75
CA LEU A 24 -3.65 -29.20 -2.02
C LEU A 24 -2.15 -29.49 -1.97
N ARG A 25 -1.31 -28.68 -2.61
CA ARG A 25 0.15 -28.87 -2.60
C ARG A 25 0.76 -28.70 -1.21
N ALA A 26 0.23 -27.80 -0.38
CA ALA A 26 0.69 -27.62 1.00
C ALA A 26 0.37 -28.82 1.90
N ARG A 27 -0.77 -29.50 1.67
CA ARG A 27 -1.25 -30.61 2.49
C ARG A 27 -0.81 -31.99 1.99
N ASP A 28 -0.65 -32.15 0.68
CA ASP A 28 -0.20 -33.40 0.05
C ASP A 28 1.32 -33.59 0.11
N THR A 29 1.82 -33.84 1.32
CA THR A 29 3.25 -34.02 1.60
C THR A 29 3.85 -35.28 0.99
N ASN A 30 3.02 -36.26 0.62
CA ASN A 30 3.43 -37.52 0.01
C ASN A 30 3.44 -37.49 -1.53
N GLY A 31 2.97 -36.40 -2.15
CA GLY A 31 2.85 -36.29 -3.61
C GLY A 31 1.88 -37.33 -4.18
N CYS A 32 0.77 -37.57 -3.49
CA CYS A 32 -0.29 -38.49 -3.90
C CYS A 32 -1.06 -37.98 -5.14
N TRP A 33 -1.05 -36.67 -5.39
CA TRP A 33 -1.78 -36.03 -6.48
C TRP A 33 -0.85 -35.30 -7.45
N GLN A 34 -1.05 -35.58 -8.74
CA GLN A 34 -0.60 -34.73 -9.84
C GLN A 34 -1.73 -33.79 -10.23
N ILE A 35 -1.42 -32.52 -10.50
CA ILE A 35 -2.39 -31.47 -10.77
C ILE A 35 -2.21 -30.96 -12.20
N THR A 36 -3.27 -30.94 -13.00
CA THR A 36 -3.30 -30.22 -14.27
C THR A 36 -4.31 -29.09 -14.20
N VAL A 37 -3.85 -27.86 -14.38
CA VAL A 37 -4.70 -26.67 -14.41
C VAL A 37 -4.87 -26.22 -15.85
N LEU A 38 -6.13 -26.14 -16.30
CA LEU A 38 -6.49 -25.66 -17.63
C LEU A 38 -7.20 -24.32 -17.52
N ALA A 39 -6.65 -23.30 -18.18
CA ALA A 39 -7.17 -21.94 -18.13
C ALA A 39 -7.51 -21.46 -19.54
N GLU A 40 -8.72 -20.89 -19.72
CA GLU A 40 -9.11 -20.25 -20.98
C GLU A 40 -8.32 -18.95 -21.23
N GLU A 41 -8.00 -18.21 -20.18
CA GLU A 41 -7.27 -16.94 -20.27
C GLU A 41 -5.79 -17.15 -20.61
N ALA A 42 -5.18 -16.12 -21.22
CA ALA A 42 -3.77 -16.13 -21.60
C ALA A 42 -2.82 -15.84 -20.43
N ASP A 43 -3.34 -15.22 -19.35
CA ASP A 43 -2.60 -14.87 -18.14
C ASP A 43 -2.76 -15.97 -17.08
N ALA A 44 -1.70 -16.18 -16.30
CA ALA A 44 -1.78 -16.95 -15.07
C ALA A 44 -2.61 -16.20 -14.01
N ALA A 45 -3.10 -16.94 -13.00
CA ALA A 45 -3.97 -16.41 -11.95
C ALA A 45 -3.51 -15.07 -11.36
N TYR A 46 -4.41 -14.09 -11.37
CA TYR A 46 -4.15 -12.74 -10.91
C TYR A 46 -5.27 -12.27 -9.96
N ASP A 47 -5.01 -11.21 -9.19
CA ASP A 47 -5.97 -10.61 -8.28
C ASP A 47 -7.08 -9.88 -9.05
N ARG A 48 -8.23 -10.55 -9.18
CA ARG A 48 -9.42 -10.01 -9.85
C ARG A 48 -10.17 -8.99 -8.98
N VAL A 49 -10.04 -9.09 -7.65
CA VAL A 49 -10.62 -8.09 -6.72
C VAL A 49 -9.86 -6.77 -6.87
N GLY A 50 -8.55 -6.84 -7.12
CA GLY A 50 -7.67 -5.71 -7.38
C GLY A 50 -7.72 -5.13 -8.80
N LEU A 51 -8.64 -5.56 -9.68
CA LEU A 51 -8.70 -5.13 -11.10
C LEU A 51 -8.63 -3.62 -11.28
N THR A 52 -9.25 -2.85 -10.38
CA THR A 52 -9.21 -1.39 -10.41
C THR A 52 -7.81 -0.80 -10.30
N SER A 53 -6.88 -1.47 -9.60
CA SER A 53 -5.48 -1.01 -9.53
C SER A 53 -4.72 -1.22 -10.85
N TYR A 54 -5.21 -2.09 -11.74
CA TYR A 54 -4.65 -2.22 -13.10
C TYR A 54 -4.75 -0.89 -13.86
N THR A 55 -5.84 -0.12 -13.66
CA THR A 55 -6.04 1.14 -14.39
C THR A 55 -5.06 2.24 -13.99
N GLU A 56 -4.34 2.07 -12.88
CA GLU A 56 -3.33 3.03 -12.40
C GLU A 56 -1.99 2.90 -13.15
N SER A 57 -1.60 1.69 -13.51
CA SER A 57 -0.28 1.37 -14.08
C SER A 57 -0.33 0.76 -15.49
N TRP A 58 -1.43 0.06 -15.80
CA TRP A 58 -1.59 -0.79 -16.97
C TRP A 58 -0.51 -1.86 -17.10
N ASP A 59 0.00 -2.33 -15.97
CA ASP A 59 0.98 -3.41 -15.88
C ASP A 59 0.31 -4.67 -15.31
N ARG A 60 0.09 -5.67 -16.18
CA ARG A 60 -0.57 -6.94 -15.81
C ARG A 60 0.20 -7.68 -14.71
N SER A 61 1.53 -7.53 -14.66
CA SER A 61 2.40 -8.25 -13.73
C SER A 61 2.20 -7.84 -12.27
N LEU A 62 1.71 -6.62 -12.01
CA LEU A 62 1.46 -6.12 -10.66
C LEU A 62 0.25 -6.78 -9.99
N LEU A 63 -0.62 -7.42 -10.77
CA LEU A 63 -1.76 -8.20 -10.26
C LEU A 63 -1.49 -9.70 -10.16
N ALA A 64 -0.34 -10.18 -10.64
CA ALA A 64 -0.02 -11.61 -10.59
C ALA A 64 -0.06 -12.12 -9.14
N LEU A 65 -0.76 -13.23 -8.91
CA LEU A 65 -0.73 -13.89 -7.61
C LEU A 65 0.65 -14.55 -7.41
N PRO A 66 1.22 -14.53 -6.20
CA PRO A 66 2.50 -15.14 -5.93
C PRO A 66 2.53 -16.64 -6.32
N GLY A 67 3.52 -17.06 -7.10
CA GLY A 67 3.68 -18.48 -7.50
C GLY A 67 2.58 -18.99 -8.44
N ASN A 68 1.84 -18.11 -9.11
CA ASN A 68 0.75 -18.48 -10.02
C ASN A 68 1.18 -19.30 -11.24
N ASP A 69 2.45 -19.25 -11.64
CA ASP A 69 3.00 -19.99 -12.77
C ASP A 69 3.49 -21.40 -12.42
N TYR A 70 3.58 -21.71 -11.12
CA TYR A 70 4.09 -22.97 -10.55
C TYR A 70 5.47 -23.38 -11.09
N THR A 71 6.30 -22.41 -11.47
CA THR A 71 7.65 -22.69 -12.00
C THR A 71 8.48 -23.44 -10.95
N GLY A 72 8.86 -24.68 -11.26
CA GLY A 72 9.68 -25.53 -10.39
C GLY A 72 8.92 -26.58 -9.59
N ASP A 73 7.58 -26.67 -9.68
CA ASP A 73 6.81 -27.77 -9.10
C ASP A 73 6.51 -28.85 -10.17
N GLU A 74 7.18 -29.99 -10.09
CA GLU A 74 6.99 -31.11 -11.04
C GLU A 74 5.60 -31.78 -10.93
N LEU A 75 4.86 -31.53 -9.85
CA LEU A 75 3.53 -32.10 -9.62
C LEU A 75 2.39 -31.20 -10.11
N VAL A 76 2.69 -29.99 -10.60
CA VAL A 76 1.68 -29.06 -11.12
C VAL A 76 2.00 -28.68 -12.57
N GLN A 77 1.04 -28.92 -13.46
CA GLN A 77 1.11 -28.49 -14.84
C GLN A 77 0.04 -27.43 -15.13
N LEU A 78 0.48 -26.23 -15.51
CA LEU A 78 -0.40 -25.16 -15.97
C LEU A 78 -0.46 -25.11 -17.50
N GLN A 79 -1.67 -25.06 -18.06
CA GLN A 79 -1.91 -24.86 -19.49
C GLN A 79 -2.85 -23.66 -19.69
N LEU A 80 -2.28 -22.54 -20.14
CA LEU A 80 -2.99 -21.31 -20.49
C LEU A 80 -3.57 -21.42 -21.91
N ASN A 81 -4.50 -20.53 -22.28
CA ASN A 81 -5.19 -20.55 -23.59
C ASN A 81 -5.85 -21.90 -23.94
N THR A 82 -6.22 -22.67 -22.90
CA THR A 82 -6.72 -24.03 -23.00
C THR A 82 -8.14 -24.09 -22.44
N LYS A 83 -9.10 -23.71 -23.30
CA LYS A 83 -10.52 -23.74 -22.96
C LYS A 83 -11.03 -25.18 -22.97
N VAL A 84 -11.65 -25.63 -21.88
CA VAL A 84 -12.38 -26.89 -21.83
C VAL A 84 -13.76 -26.68 -22.45
N THR A 85 -14.19 -27.61 -23.31
CA THR A 85 -15.47 -27.55 -24.03
C THR A 85 -16.41 -28.70 -23.70
N GLU A 86 -15.87 -29.85 -23.28
CA GLU A 86 -16.68 -31.04 -22.98
C GLU A 86 -16.14 -31.77 -21.75
N ILE A 87 -17.04 -32.40 -20.99
CA ILE A 87 -16.74 -33.31 -19.89
C ILE A 87 -17.51 -34.60 -20.16
N ASP A 88 -16.79 -35.73 -20.16
CA ASP A 88 -17.38 -37.07 -20.16
C ASP A 88 -17.20 -37.68 -18.76
N CYS A 89 -18.24 -37.57 -17.94
CA CYS A 89 -18.23 -38.09 -16.57
C CYS A 89 -18.12 -39.62 -16.52
N ALA A 90 -18.64 -40.34 -17.53
CA ALA A 90 -18.59 -41.79 -17.56
C ALA A 90 -17.18 -42.32 -17.87
N ALA A 91 -16.50 -41.68 -18.83
CA ALA A 91 -15.11 -41.98 -19.17
C ALA A 91 -14.10 -41.31 -18.21
N ARG A 92 -14.54 -40.35 -17.39
CA ARG A 92 -13.71 -39.46 -16.56
C ARG A 92 -12.64 -38.73 -17.36
N THR A 93 -13.10 -38.10 -18.45
CA THR A 93 -12.22 -37.34 -19.34
C THR A 93 -12.82 -35.96 -19.63
N ILE A 94 -11.94 -35.00 -19.93
CA ILE A 94 -12.34 -33.70 -20.47
C ILE A 94 -11.73 -33.48 -21.84
N VAL A 95 -12.37 -32.63 -22.65
CA VAL A 95 -11.90 -32.26 -23.99
C VAL A 95 -11.71 -30.75 -24.07
N THR A 96 -10.54 -30.33 -24.58
CA THR A 96 -10.23 -28.91 -24.83
C THR A 96 -10.73 -28.46 -26.20
N ALA A 97 -10.84 -27.16 -26.43
CA ALA A 97 -11.21 -26.57 -27.72
C ALA A 97 -10.24 -26.96 -28.85
N GLN A 98 -9.00 -27.31 -28.51
CA GLN A 98 -7.98 -27.82 -29.44
C GLN A 98 -8.07 -29.34 -29.66
N GLY A 99 -9.06 -30.01 -29.05
CA GLY A 99 -9.29 -31.45 -29.17
C GLY A 99 -8.39 -32.33 -28.30
N GLN A 100 -7.63 -31.74 -27.37
CA GLN A 100 -6.82 -32.51 -26.43
C GLN A 100 -7.70 -33.16 -25.37
N ARG A 101 -7.35 -34.38 -24.96
CA ARG A 101 -8.06 -35.14 -23.94
C ARG A 101 -7.20 -35.28 -22.69
N HIS A 102 -7.82 -35.07 -21.53
CA HIS A 102 -7.20 -35.28 -20.24
C HIS A 102 -8.09 -36.20 -19.41
N ASP A 103 -7.51 -37.30 -18.94
CA ASP A 103 -8.15 -38.19 -17.97
C ASP A 103 -8.08 -37.57 -16.58
N TYR A 104 -8.98 -37.95 -15.67
CA TYR A 104 -8.93 -37.49 -14.28
C TYR A 104 -9.44 -38.56 -13.30
N ASP A 105 -8.85 -38.58 -12.11
CA ASP A 105 -9.42 -39.25 -10.94
C ASP A 105 -10.38 -38.32 -10.18
N ALA A 106 -10.07 -37.02 -10.18
CA ALA A 106 -10.93 -35.96 -9.66
C ALA A 106 -10.93 -34.74 -10.60
N LEU A 107 -12.10 -34.13 -10.78
CA LEU A 107 -12.29 -32.91 -11.58
C LEU A 107 -12.77 -31.78 -10.68
N VAL A 108 -12.09 -30.63 -10.73
CA VAL A 108 -12.45 -29.43 -9.96
C VAL A 108 -12.85 -28.33 -10.94
N LEU A 109 -14.13 -27.96 -10.93
CA LEU A 109 -14.69 -26.90 -11.76
C LEU A 109 -14.59 -25.56 -11.01
N ALA A 110 -13.66 -24.72 -11.44
CA ALA A 110 -13.35 -23.39 -10.90
C ALA A 110 -13.55 -22.30 -11.98
N THR A 111 -14.55 -22.47 -12.85
CA THR A 111 -14.81 -21.62 -14.02
C THR A 111 -15.34 -20.23 -13.68
N GLY A 112 -15.73 -20.00 -12.43
CA GLY A 112 -16.19 -18.70 -11.93
C GLY A 112 -17.49 -18.24 -12.60
N SER A 113 -17.57 -16.95 -12.90
CA SER A 113 -18.74 -16.31 -13.51
C SER A 113 -18.37 -15.42 -14.70
N TYR A 114 -19.36 -15.11 -15.54
CA TYR A 114 -19.30 -14.10 -16.59
C TYR A 114 -20.14 -12.87 -16.23
N ALA A 115 -19.83 -11.72 -16.83
CA ALA A 115 -20.58 -10.48 -16.63
C ALA A 115 -21.97 -10.58 -17.30
N PHE A 116 -23.03 -10.30 -16.54
CA PHE A 116 -24.38 -10.27 -17.07
C PHE A 116 -24.61 -9.00 -17.90
N VAL A 117 -25.01 -9.19 -19.14
CA VAL A 117 -25.40 -8.11 -20.06
C VAL A 117 -26.93 -8.13 -20.18
N PRO A 118 -27.65 -7.09 -19.74
CA PRO A 118 -29.09 -7.01 -19.89
C PRO A 118 -29.52 -7.08 -21.38
N PRO A 119 -30.69 -7.66 -21.70
CA PRO A 119 -31.15 -7.84 -23.08
C PRO A 119 -31.72 -6.53 -23.67
N VAL A 120 -30.87 -5.50 -23.76
CA VAL A 120 -31.18 -4.20 -24.34
C VAL A 120 -30.77 -4.19 -25.81
N SER A 121 -31.55 -3.53 -26.67
CA SER A 121 -31.20 -3.39 -28.09
C SER A 121 -29.85 -2.68 -28.25
N GLY A 122 -28.94 -3.23 -29.05
CA GLY A 122 -27.61 -2.68 -29.34
C GLY A 122 -26.55 -2.91 -28.25
N HIS A 123 -26.77 -3.86 -27.33
CA HIS A 123 -25.78 -4.24 -26.31
C HIS A 123 -24.49 -4.86 -26.89
N ASP A 124 -24.51 -5.29 -28.14
CA ASP A 124 -23.43 -5.97 -28.87
C ASP A 124 -22.64 -5.02 -29.80
N LEU A 125 -22.88 -3.71 -29.72
CA LEU A 125 -22.14 -2.73 -30.49
C LEU A 125 -20.65 -2.68 -30.09
N PRO A 126 -19.73 -2.32 -31.00
CA PRO A 126 -18.29 -2.33 -30.72
C PRO A 126 -17.83 -1.45 -29.54
N CYS A 127 -18.57 -0.38 -29.23
CA CYS A 127 -18.30 0.49 -28.07
C CYS A 127 -18.86 -0.04 -26.74
N CYS A 128 -19.51 -1.21 -26.76
CA CYS A 128 -20.07 -1.86 -25.58
C CYS A 128 -19.09 -2.90 -25.03
N HIS A 129 -18.79 -2.79 -23.74
CA HIS A 129 -17.82 -3.62 -23.03
C HIS A 129 -18.41 -4.16 -21.73
N VAL A 130 -17.77 -5.18 -21.18
CA VAL A 130 -17.99 -5.64 -19.81
C VAL A 130 -16.76 -5.32 -18.96
N TYR A 131 -16.88 -5.34 -17.63
CA TYR A 131 -15.76 -5.11 -16.72
C TYR A 131 -15.45 -6.38 -15.93
N ARG A 132 -14.56 -7.25 -16.45
CA ARG A 132 -14.34 -8.59 -15.84
C ARG A 132 -12.93 -9.15 -15.95
N THR A 133 -12.26 -9.03 -17.09
CA THR A 133 -10.91 -9.57 -17.34
C THR A 133 -9.90 -8.46 -17.65
N LEU A 134 -8.59 -8.77 -17.64
CA LEU A 134 -7.56 -7.82 -18.07
C LEU A 134 -7.75 -7.40 -19.54
N ASP A 135 -8.14 -8.34 -20.40
CA ASP A 135 -8.44 -8.07 -21.81
C ASP A 135 -9.64 -7.12 -21.97
N ASP A 136 -10.68 -7.28 -21.14
CA ASP A 136 -11.82 -6.35 -21.13
C ASP A 136 -11.37 -4.93 -20.75
N LEU A 137 -10.50 -4.79 -19.74
CA LEU A 137 -10.00 -3.49 -19.30
C LEU A 137 -9.09 -2.84 -20.36
N ASP A 138 -8.30 -3.63 -21.09
CA ASP A 138 -7.50 -3.13 -22.21
C ASP A 138 -8.38 -2.67 -23.38
N ALA A 139 -9.47 -3.39 -23.67
CA ALA A 139 -10.47 -2.96 -24.65
C ALA A 139 -11.17 -1.66 -24.21
N ILE A 140 -11.58 -1.57 -22.94
CA ILE A 140 -12.16 -0.35 -22.36
C ILE A 140 -11.19 0.81 -22.46
N ARG A 141 -9.90 0.60 -22.16
CA ARG A 141 -8.86 1.64 -22.30
C ARG A 141 -8.78 2.18 -23.72
N ALA A 142 -8.73 1.28 -24.71
CA ALA A 142 -8.66 1.68 -26.11
C ALA A 142 -9.89 2.50 -26.53
N ALA A 143 -11.09 2.05 -26.14
CA ALA A 143 -12.34 2.75 -26.41
C ALA A 143 -12.40 4.11 -25.69
N ALA A 144 -11.98 4.17 -24.42
CA ALA A 144 -12.00 5.39 -23.61
C ALA A 144 -11.04 6.46 -24.16
N GLN A 145 -9.86 6.06 -24.63
CA GLN A 145 -8.91 6.96 -25.28
C GLN A 145 -9.47 7.56 -26.58
N LEU A 146 -10.20 6.77 -27.36
CA LEU A 146 -10.86 7.25 -28.58
C LEU A 146 -12.03 8.19 -28.25
N ALA A 147 -12.87 7.79 -27.28
CA ALA A 147 -13.99 8.59 -26.83
C ALA A 147 -13.55 9.98 -26.33
N ALA A 148 -12.44 10.04 -25.56
CA ALA A 148 -11.90 11.27 -25.01
C ALA A 148 -11.46 12.27 -26.10
N GLN A 149 -10.92 11.79 -27.22
CA GLN A 149 -10.55 12.64 -28.36
C GLN A 149 -11.77 13.25 -29.06
N SER A 150 -12.89 12.53 -29.06
CA SER A 150 -14.14 12.97 -29.69
C SER A 150 -15.06 13.77 -28.75
N GLY A 151 -14.70 13.92 -27.47
CA GLY A 151 -15.50 14.62 -26.46
C GLY A 151 -16.80 13.89 -26.07
N ARG A 152 -16.93 12.60 -26.39
CA ARG A 152 -18.11 11.78 -26.08
C ARG A 152 -18.07 11.25 -24.64
N ALA A 153 -19.24 10.95 -24.08
CA ALA A 153 -19.35 10.46 -22.72
C ALA A 153 -19.01 8.97 -22.58
N GLY A 154 -18.71 8.56 -21.36
CA GLY A 154 -18.68 7.16 -20.94
C GLY A 154 -19.92 6.83 -20.13
N VAL A 155 -20.61 5.73 -20.45
CA VAL A 155 -21.83 5.29 -19.74
C VAL A 155 -21.57 3.94 -19.09
N VAL A 156 -21.84 3.84 -17.79
CA VAL A 156 -21.77 2.59 -17.04
C VAL A 156 -23.17 2.17 -16.62
N ILE A 157 -23.59 0.99 -17.05
CA ILE A 157 -24.90 0.40 -16.75
C ILE A 157 -24.72 -0.57 -15.56
N GLY A 158 -25.18 -0.14 -14.39
CA GLY A 158 -25.03 -0.79 -13.09
C GLY A 158 -24.30 0.11 -12.10
N GLY A 159 -24.93 0.40 -10.96
CA GLY A 159 -24.42 1.22 -9.86
C GLY A 159 -23.94 0.40 -8.66
N GLY A 160 -23.55 -0.86 -8.89
CA GLY A 160 -22.87 -1.70 -7.91
C GLY A 160 -21.37 -1.41 -7.83
N LEU A 161 -20.63 -2.23 -7.07
CA LEU A 161 -19.18 -2.12 -6.87
C LEU A 161 -18.41 -1.96 -8.19
N LEU A 162 -18.49 -2.96 -9.08
CA LEU A 162 -17.75 -2.95 -10.35
C LEU A 162 -18.15 -1.78 -11.25
N GLY A 163 -19.41 -1.33 -11.18
CA GLY A 163 -19.89 -0.20 -11.95
C GLY A 163 -19.29 1.12 -11.49
N LEU A 164 -19.21 1.34 -10.17
CA LEU A 164 -18.57 2.53 -9.61
C LEU A 164 -17.06 2.55 -9.84
N GLU A 165 -16.41 1.40 -9.86
CA GLU A 165 -15.01 1.26 -10.24
C GLU A 165 -14.77 1.56 -11.73
N ALA A 166 -15.59 0.99 -12.61
CA ALA A 166 -15.55 1.28 -14.04
C ALA A 166 -15.79 2.78 -14.32
N ALA A 167 -16.72 3.41 -13.60
CA ALA A 167 -16.99 4.84 -13.72
C ALA A 167 -15.78 5.68 -13.29
N ASN A 168 -15.07 5.27 -12.23
CA ASN A 168 -13.81 5.91 -11.84
C ASN A 168 -12.75 5.80 -12.95
N ALA A 169 -12.61 4.62 -13.55
CA ALA A 169 -11.65 4.41 -14.63
C ALA A 169 -11.93 5.34 -15.82
N LEU A 170 -13.18 5.42 -16.28
CA LEU A 170 -13.59 6.33 -17.36
C LEU A 170 -13.34 7.80 -17.02
N ARG A 171 -13.63 8.21 -15.78
CA ARG A 171 -13.32 9.56 -15.29
C ARG A 171 -11.82 9.86 -15.33
N GLN A 172 -10.97 8.91 -14.96
CA GLN A 172 -9.51 9.08 -15.00
C GLN A 172 -8.97 9.24 -16.44
N PHE A 173 -9.68 8.69 -17.43
CA PHE A 173 -9.43 8.96 -18.86
C PHE A 173 -9.93 10.34 -19.33
N GLY A 174 -10.54 11.14 -18.45
CA GLY A 174 -11.05 12.48 -18.75
C GLY A 174 -12.42 12.50 -19.39
N LEU A 175 -13.17 11.38 -19.36
CA LEU A 175 -14.51 11.30 -19.92
C LEU A 175 -15.55 11.90 -18.97
N SER A 176 -16.55 12.58 -19.55
CA SER A 176 -17.80 12.83 -18.83
C SER A 176 -18.48 11.48 -18.60
N THR A 177 -18.64 11.11 -17.34
CA THR A 177 -19.02 9.74 -16.97
C THR A 177 -20.40 9.71 -16.35
N HIS A 178 -21.23 8.79 -16.83
CA HIS A 178 -22.59 8.55 -16.36
C HIS A 178 -22.68 7.15 -15.74
N VAL A 179 -23.30 7.03 -14.58
CA VAL A 179 -23.67 5.74 -13.97
C VAL A 179 -25.19 5.64 -13.99
N VAL A 180 -25.70 4.57 -14.60
CA VAL A 180 -27.12 4.29 -14.74
C VAL A 180 -27.45 3.08 -13.88
N GLU A 181 -28.26 3.27 -12.84
CA GLU A 181 -28.69 2.25 -11.90
C GLU A 181 -30.22 2.16 -11.91
N MET A 182 -30.73 0.97 -12.20
CA MET A 182 -32.16 0.71 -12.26
C MET A 182 -32.80 0.77 -10.88
N MET A 183 -32.06 0.38 -9.84
CA MET A 183 -32.49 0.47 -8.45
C MET A 183 -32.53 1.93 -7.98
N PRO A 184 -33.36 2.27 -6.98
CA PRO A 184 -33.52 3.65 -6.50
C PRO A 184 -32.26 4.21 -5.80
N ARG A 185 -31.19 3.42 -5.68
CA ARG A 185 -29.94 3.79 -5.02
C ARG A 185 -28.76 2.98 -5.55
N LEU A 186 -27.57 3.54 -5.42
CA LEU A 186 -26.31 2.83 -5.66
C LEU A 186 -26.12 1.71 -4.64
N MET A 187 -25.41 0.64 -5.03
CA MET A 187 -25.09 -0.50 -4.18
C MET A 187 -26.29 -1.07 -3.42
N ALA A 188 -27.45 -1.17 -4.08
CA ALA A 188 -28.74 -1.48 -3.44
C ALA A 188 -28.78 -2.83 -2.68
N GLN A 189 -27.84 -3.74 -2.95
CA GLN A 189 -27.68 -5.01 -2.24
C GLN A 189 -26.90 -4.88 -0.92
N GLN A 190 -26.05 -3.86 -0.77
CA GLN A 190 -25.13 -3.70 0.36
C GLN A 190 -25.55 -2.57 1.30
N ILE A 191 -26.17 -1.50 0.77
CA ILE A 191 -26.50 -0.31 1.55
C ILE A 191 -27.98 0.05 1.45
N ASP A 192 -28.45 0.71 2.50
CA ASP A 192 -29.82 1.19 2.62
C ASP A 192 -29.99 2.56 1.95
N GLU A 193 -31.20 3.11 2.03
CA GLU A 193 -31.57 4.34 1.35
C GLU A 193 -30.74 5.55 1.80
N ALA A 194 -30.50 5.71 3.10
CA ALA A 194 -29.74 6.81 3.65
C ALA A 194 -28.26 6.73 3.26
N GLY A 195 -27.64 5.54 3.39
CA GLY A 195 -26.28 5.30 2.92
C GLY A 195 -26.14 5.51 1.41
N GLY A 196 -27.11 5.04 0.63
CA GLY A 196 -27.15 5.21 -0.83
C GLY A 196 -27.25 6.66 -1.28
N ALA A 197 -28.06 7.47 -0.59
CA ALA A 197 -28.19 8.90 -0.89
C ALA A 197 -26.90 9.69 -0.59
N LEU A 198 -26.21 9.35 0.51
CA LEU A 198 -24.90 9.94 0.82
C LEU A 198 -23.87 9.53 -0.23
N LEU A 199 -23.79 8.23 -0.56
CA LEU A 199 -22.87 7.72 -1.57
C LEU A 199 -23.08 8.41 -2.93
N ALA A 200 -24.33 8.48 -3.41
CA ALA A 200 -24.64 9.14 -4.68
C ALA A 200 -24.19 10.60 -4.74
N ARG A 201 -24.33 11.34 -3.63
CA ARG A 201 -23.83 12.72 -3.51
C ARG A 201 -22.32 12.80 -3.57
N MET A 202 -21.61 11.96 -2.80
CA MET A 202 -20.16 11.93 -2.78
C MET A 202 -19.58 11.58 -4.15
N ILE A 203 -20.20 10.62 -4.85
CA ILE A 203 -19.83 10.24 -6.22
C ILE A 203 -20.12 11.37 -7.21
N GLY A 204 -21.27 12.05 -7.05
CA GLY A 204 -21.64 13.23 -7.83
C GLY A 204 -20.62 14.37 -7.76
N GLU A 205 -20.13 14.66 -6.56
CA GLU A 205 -19.11 15.69 -6.31
C GLU A 205 -17.76 15.40 -6.99
N LEU A 206 -17.50 14.14 -7.35
CA LEU A 206 -16.31 13.75 -8.12
C LEU A 206 -16.46 13.99 -9.63
N GLY A 207 -17.61 14.51 -10.07
CA GLY A 207 -17.91 14.78 -11.47
C GLY A 207 -18.53 13.60 -12.22
N ILE A 208 -19.03 12.59 -11.51
CA ILE A 208 -19.75 11.44 -12.09
C ILE A 208 -21.25 11.71 -12.02
N GLN A 209 -21.95 11.61 -13.14
CA GLN A 209 -23.40 11.83 -13.21
C GLN A 209 -24.13 10.54 -12.83
N VAL A 210 -24.88 10.56 -11.74
CA VAL A 210 -25.56 9.38 -11.19
C VAL A 210 -27.05 9.43 -11.51
N HIS A 211 -27.54 8.39 -12.21
CA HIS A 211 -28.93 8.20 -12.61
C HIS A 211 -29.48 6.95 -11.90
N VAL A 212 -30.15 7.14 -10.76
CA VAL A 212 -30.78 6.04 -10.00
C VAL A 212 -32.27 5.95 -10.30
N GLY A 213 -32.85 4.75 -10.17
CA GLY A 213 -34.25 4.51 -10.55
C GLY A 213 -34.46 4.55 -12.06
N THR A 214 -33.40 4.49 -12.85
CA THR A 214 -33.41 4.71 -14.30
C THR A 214 -32.82 3.49 -15.02
N GLY A 215 -33.56 2.95 -15.98
CA GLY A 215 -33.13 1.85 -16.83
C GLY A 215 -32.59 2.33 -18.18
N THR A 216 -31.93 1.43 -18.91
CA THR A 216 -31.53 1.65 -20.31
C THR A 216 -32.60 1.08 -21.24
N GLU A 217 -33.17 1.91 -22.12
CA GLU A 217 -34.19 1.49 -23.09
C GLU A 217 -33.59 0.96 -24.39
N SER A 218 -32.63 1.70 -24.97
CA SER A 218 -31.94 1.30 -26.19
C SER A 218 -30.53 1.89 -26.27
N ILE A 219 -29.67 1.22 -27.02
CA ILE A 219 -28.34 1.67 -27.39
C ILE A 219 -28.30 1.71 -28.92
N ASP A 220 -28.46 2.90 -29.50
CA ASP A 220 -28.60 3.06 -30.94
C ASP A 220 -27.26 3.45 -31.57
N ARG A 221 -26.81 2.71 -32.57
CA ARG A 221 -25.55 3.01 -33.28
C ARG A 221 -25.61 4.41 -33.92
N VAL A 222 -24.59 5.22 -33.66
CA VAL A 222 -24.35 6.49 -34.38
C VAL A 222 -23.29 6.27 -35.46
N ASP A 223 -22.15 5.68 -35.09
CA ASP A 223 -21.07 5.25 -35.98
C ASP A 223 -20.37 4.00 -35.41
N ASP A 224 -19.27 3.55 -36.01
CA ASP A 224 -18.56 2.35 -35.56
C ASP A 224 -17.88 2.48 -34.20
N SER A 225 -17.77 3.70 -33.68
CA SER A 225 -17.07 4.04 -32.43
C SER A 225 -17.98 4.68 -31.37
N SER A 226 -19.27 4.84 -31.65
CA SER A 226 -20.18 5.55 -30.74
C SER A 226 -21.65 5.16 -30.90
N ALA A 227 -22.40 5.38 -29.83
CA ALA A 227 -23.82 5.08 -29.74
C ALA A 227 -24.58 6.16 -28.95
N GLN A 228 -25.89 6.21 -29.15
CA GLN A 228 -26.82 6.96 -28.31
C GLN A 228 -27.47 6.02 -27.31
N VAL A 229 -27.25 6.27 -26.02
CA VAL A 229 -27.89 5.53 -24.94
C VAL A 229 -29.16 6.27 -24.52
N ARG A 230 -30.33 5.65 -24.75
CA ARG A 230 -31.62 6.19 -24.28
C ARG A 230 -31.98 5.60 -22.93
N LEU A 231 -32.31 6.48 -22.00
CA LEU A 231 -32.69 6.13 -20.64
C LEU A 231 -34.22 6.14 -20.48
N SER A 232 -34.72 5.39 -19.50
CA SER A 232 -36.17 5.25 -19.26
C SER A 232 -36.86 6.52 -18.76
N ASP A 233 -36.10 7.55 -18.41
CA ASP A 233 -36.60 8.88 -18.04
C ASP A 233 -36.65 9.85 -19.24
N GLY A 234 -36.31 9.36 -20.44
CA GLY A 234 -36.28 10.11 -21.69
C GLY A 234 -34.96 10.84 -21.98
N GLN A 235 -33.97 10.78 -21.08
CA GLN A 235 -32.63 11.32 -21.36
C GLN A 235 -31.92 10.50 -22.46
N VAL A 236 -31.11 11.19 -23.27
CA VAL A 236 -30.28 10.58 -24.31
C VAL A 236 -28.85 11.02 -24.12
N ILE A 237 -27.93 10.06 -24.05
CA ILE A 237 -26.49 10.30 -23.83
C ILE A 237 -25.71 9.84 -25.06
N ASP A 238 -24.95 10.75 -25.67
CA ASP A 238 -23.99 10.42 -26.73
C ASP A 238 -22.74 9.76 -26.11
N ALA A 239 -22.63 8.44 -26.24
CA ALA A 239 -21.62 7.62 -25.61
C ALA A 239 -20.54 7.15 -26.62
N GLY A 240 -19.27 7.31 -26.26
CA GLY A 240 -18.15 6.68 -26.95
C GLY A 240 -17.73 5.35 -26.33
N VAL A 241 -18.15 5.08 -25.09
CA VAL A 241 -17.94 3.82 -24.37
C VAL A 241 -19.17 3.52 -23.54
N VAL A 242 -19.65 2.28 -23.59
CA VAL A 242 -20.69 1.75 -22.72
C VAL A 242 -20.13 0.54 -21.98
N ILE A 243 -20.21 0.53 -20.65
CA ILE A 243 -19.74 -0.59 -19.82
C ILE A 243 -20.94 -1.22 -19.10
N PHE A 244 -21.11 -2.53 -19.25
CA PHE A 244 -22.08 -3.31 -18.50
C PHE A 244 -21.46 -3.85 -17.20
N ALA A 245 -22.05 -3.44 -16.08
CA ALA A 245 -21.72 -3.88 -14.72
C ALA A 245 -23.00 -4.28 -13.95
N ALA A 246 -23.92 -4.99 -14.61
CA ALA A 246 -25.25 -5.34 -14.10
C ALA A 246 -25.27 -6.65 -13.27
N GLY A 247 -24.12 -7.04 -12.71
CA GLY A 247 -23.91 -8.28 -11.96
C GLY A 247 -23.28 -9.40 -12.79
N ILE A 248 -23.20 -10.58 -12.19
CA ILE A 248 -22.53 -11.76 -12.76
C ILE A 248 -23.47 -12.98 -12.82
N ARG A 249 -23.11 -13.96 -13.65
CA ARG A 249 -23.78 -15.26 -13.75
C ARG A 249 -22.76 -16.41 -13.74
N PRO A 250 -23.00 -17.48 -12.97
CA PRO A 250 -22.11 -18.66 -12.95
C PRO A 250 -21.83 -19.22 -14.35
N ARG A 251 -20.59 -19.63 -14.60
CA ARG A 251 -20.17 -20.33 -15.83
C ARG A 251 -20.42 -21.84 -15.71
N ASP A 252 -21.71 -22.20 -15.73
CA ASP A 252 -22.20 -23.57 -15.55
C ASP A 252 -22.42 -24.32 -16.88
N GLU A 253 -21.97 -23.77 -18.02
CA GLU A 253 -22.24 -24.30 -19.35
C GLU A 253 -21.69 -25.73 -19.51
N LEU A 254 -20.48 -25.97 -18.99
CA LEU A 254 -19.85 -27.30 -18.99
C LEU A 254 -20.68 -28.33 -18.23
N ALA A 255 -21.23 -27.95 -17.07
CA ALA A 255 -22.04 -28.83 -16.25
C ALA A 255 -23.37 -29.18 -16.92
N ARG A 256 -24.00 -28.21 -17.59
CA ARG A 256 -25.23 -28.44 -18.38
C ARG A 256 -25.00 -29.42 -19.52
N VAL A 257 -23.91 -29.27 -20.26
CA VAL A 257 -23.55 -30.18 -21.36
C VAL A 257 -23.21 -31.57 -20.83
N ALA A 258 -22.52 -31.66 -19.70
CA ALA A 258 -22.13 -32.91 -19.05
C ALA A 258 -23.28 -33.63 -18.32
N GLY A 259 -24.44 -33.01 -18.19
CA GLY A 259 -25.57 -33.57 -17.43
C GLY A 259 -25.40 -33.55 -15.92
N LEU A 260 -24.50 -32.71 -15.39
CA LEU A 260 -24.37 -32.47 -13.95
C LEU A 260 -25.56 -31.64 -13.43
N ALA A 261 -25.93 -31.84 -12.17
CA ALA A 261 -27.00 -31.06 -11.54
C ALA A 261 -26.62 -29.57 -11.44
N VAL A 262 -27.57 -28.70 -11.78
CA VAL A 262 -27.43 -27.24 -11.77
C VAL A 262 -28.55 -26.65 -10.92
N ALA A 263 -28.25 -25.65 -10.10
CA ALA A 263 -29.23 -25.01 -9.24
C ALA A 263 -30.25 -24.16 -10.04
N GLU A 264 -31.39 -23.87 -9.43
CA GLU A 264 -32.50 -23.13 -10.07
C GLU A 264 -32.07 -21.78 -10.66
N ARG A 265 -31.18 -21.07 -9.97
CA ARG A 265 -30.65 -19.75 -10.38
C ARG A 265 -29.33 -19.83 -11.16
N GLY A 266 -28.95 -21.02 -11.62
CA GLY A 266 -27.66 -21.31 -12.23
C GLY A 266 -26.56 -21.65 -11.22
N GLY A 267 -25.44 -22.13 -11.72
CA GLY A 267 -24.33 -22.68 -10.92
C GLY A 267 -24.45 -24.18 -10.67
N ILE A 268 -23.31 -24.83 -10.52
CA ILE A 268 -23.22 -26.28 -10.35
C ILE A 268 -23.71 -26.62 -8.94
N LEU A 269 -24.76 -27.41 -8.84
CA LEU A 269 -25.33 -27.77 -7.55
C LEU A 269 -24.35 -28.68 -6.80
N THR A 270 -23.96 -28.28 -5.59
CA THR A 270 -23.09 -29.08 -4.72
C THR A 270 -23.66 -29.21 -3.33
N ASP A 271 -23.22 -30.26 -2.61
CA ASP A 271 -23.39 -30.35 -1.15
C ASP A 271 -22.39 -29.45 -0.40
N SER A 272 -22.43 -29.48 0.94
CA SER A 272 -21.50 -28.76 1.82
C SER A 272 -20.04 -29.22 1.66
N SER A 273 -19.78 -30.40 1.09
CA SER A 273 -18.43 -30.86 0.74
C SER A 273 -17.94 -30.32 -0.62
N CYS A 274 -18.72 -29.44 -1.25
CA CYS A 274 -18.47 -28.87 -2.58
C CYS A 274 -18.44 -29.93 -3.71
N ARG A 275 -19.06 -31.09 -3.49
CA ARG A 275 -19.15 -32.20 -4.45
C ARG A 275 -20.40 -32.04 -5.32
N ALA A 276 -20.26 -32.24 -6.62
CA ALA A 276 -21.36 -32.22 -7.58
C ALA A 276 -22.13 -33.55 -7.59
N SER A 277 -23.10 -33.70 -8.49
CA SER A 277 -23.89 -34.94 -8.63
C SER A 277 -23.05 -36.16 -9.06
N ASP A 278 -21.90 -35.94 -9.71
CA ASP A 278 -20.93 -37.00 -9.97
C ASP A 278 -19.90 -37.06 -8.82
N PRO A 279 -19.63 -38.24 -8.21
CA PRO A 279 -18.72 -38.36 -7.08
C PRO A 279 -17.27 -37.97 -7.33
N ALA A 280 -16.82 -37.94 -8.59
CA ALA A 280 -15.48 -37.54 -8.98
C ALA A 280 -15.38 -36.05 -9.36
N VAL A 281 -16.48 -35.29 -9.31
CA VAL A 281 -16.53 -33.89 -9.73
C VAL A 281 -16.86 -32.98 -8.55
N PHE A 282 -16.10 -31.91 -8.41
CA PHE A 282 -16.26 -30.85 -7.42
C PHE A 282 -16.42 -29.50 -8.11
N ALA A 283 -17.06 -28.55 -7.46
CA ALA A 283 -17.14 -27.17 -7.93
C ALA A 283 -16.75 -26.21 -6.79
N ILE A 284 -15.95 -25.18 -7.12
CA ILE A 284 -15.46 -24.19 -6.16
C ILE A 284 -15.59 -22.77 -6.72
N GLY A 285 -15.66 -21.78 -5.83
CA GLY A 285 -15.80 -20.37 -6.22
C GLY A 285 -17.20 -20.02 -6.74
N GLU A 286 -17.29 -18.98 -7.57
CA GLU A 286 -18.56 -18.40 -8.01
C GLU A 286 -19.44 -19.34 -8.84
N VAL A 287 -18.86 -20.40 -9.43
CA VAL A 287 -19.62 -21.39 -10.21
C VAL A 287 -20.35 -22.38 -9.30
N ALA A 288 -19.87 -22.58 -8.06
CA ALA A 288 -20.46 -23.53 -7.12
C ALA A 288 -21.76 -22.96 -6.53
N ALA A 289 -22.85 -23.70 -6.69
CA ALA A 289 -24.11 -23.46 -6.00
C ALA A 289 -24.18 -24.40 -4.78
N ILE A 290 -23.44 -24.03 -3.72
CA ILE A 290 -23.32 -24.81 -2.49
C ILE A 290 -24.67 -24.78 -1.77
N GLU A 291 -25.28 -25.96 -1.62
CA GLU A 291 -26.64 -26.12 -1.12
C GLU A 291 -27.66 -25.23 -1.86
N GLY A 292 -27.41 -25.03 -3.17
CA GLY A 292 -28.27 -24.23 -4.05
C GLY A 292 -27.96 -22.73 -4.09
N ARG A 293 -26.91 -22.25 -3.39
CA ARG A 293 -26.53 -20.84 -3.35
C ARG A 293 -25.13 -20.58 -3.93
N CYS A 294 -25.05 -19.63 -4.87
CA CYS A 294 -23.78 -19.11 -5.38
C CYS A 294 -23.32 -17.88 -4.59
N TYR A 295 -22.01 -17.75 -4.42
CA TYR A 295 -21.38 -16.63 -3.71
C TYR A 295 -20.46 -15.85 -4.64
N GLY A 296 -20.75 -14.55 -4.83
CA GLY A 296 -19.95 -13.63 -5.63
C GLY A 296 -18.81 -12.95 -4.86
N LEU A 297 -18.15 -13.67 -3.95
CA LEU A 297 -17.13 -13.15 -3.05
C LEU A 297 -15.92 -14.09 -2.98
N VAL A 298 -14.72 -13.51 -2.91
CA VAL A 298 -13.46 -14.29 -2.88
C VAL A 298 -13.31 -15.13 -1.61
N GLY A 299 -13.76 -14.63 -0.45
CA GLY A 299 -13.66 -15.34 0.83
C GLY A 299 -14.37 -16.70 0.81
N PRO A 300 -15.68 -16.75 0.51
CA PRO A 300 -16.41 -18.00 0.24
C PRO A 300 -15.73 -18.88 -0.81
N GLY A 301 -15.19 -18.28 -1.88
CA GLY A 301 -14.44 -19.01 -2.89
C GLY A 301 -13.22 -19.74 -2.31
N TYR A 302 -12.39 -19.07 -1.52
CA TYR A 302 -11.24 -19.69 -0.86
C TYR A 302 -11.66 -20.79 0.12
N THR A 303 -12.72 -20.58 0.91
CA THR A 303 -13.24 -21.63 1.80
C THR A 303 -13.64 -22.89 1.03
N SER A 304 -14.32 -22.74 -0.11
CA SER A 304 -14.67 -23.89 -0.96
C SER A 304 -13.43 -24.62 -1.52
N ALA A 305 -12.37 -23.88 -1.87
CA ALA A 305 -11.10 -24.46 -2.30
C ALA A 305 -10.41 -25.27 -1.19
N GLU A 306 -10.39 -24.75 0.04
CA GLU A 306 -9.82 -25.44 1.21
C GLU A 306 -10.60 -26.71 1.57
N VAL A 307 -11.93 -26.67 1.44
CA VAL A 307 -12.81 -27.83 1.65
C VAL A 307 -12.49 -28.93 0.64
N VAL A 308 -12.43 -28.62 -0.66
CA VAL A 308 -12.15 -29.63 -1.68
C VAL A 308 -10.73 -30.19 -1.54
N ALA A 309 -9.73 -29.35 -1.22
CA ALA A 309 -8.37 -29.83 -0.97
C ALA A 309 -8.30 -30.81 0.22
N ASP A 310 -9.05 -30.56 1.30
CA ASP A 310 -9.20 -31.49 2.43
C ASP A 310 -9.86 -32.80 2.00
N ARG A 311 -10.96 -32.73 1.26
CA ARG A 311 -11.74 -33.90 0.82
C ARG A 311 -10.97 -34.82 -0.13
N LEU A 312 -10.10 -34.28 -0.98
CA LEU A 312 -9.22 -35.09 -1.84
C LEU A 312 -8.10 -35.82 -1.07
N LEU A 313 -7.85 -35.42 0.17
CA LEU A 313 -6.91 -36.06 1.09
C LEU A 313 -7.66 -36.85 2.18
N ASP A 314 -8.88 -37.28 1.88
CA ASP A 314 -9.73 -38.12 2.73
C ASP A 314 -10.16 -37.45 4.06
N GLY A 315 -10.13 -36.12 4.12
CA GLY A 315 -10.61 -35.32 5.24
C GLY A 315 -12.14 -35.18 5.32
N ALA A 316 -12.60 -34.35 6.25
CA ALA A 316 -14.00 -34.20 6.62
C ALA A 316 -14.50 -32.74 6.65
N ALA A 317 -13.78 -31.78 6.06
CA ALA A 317 -14.16 -30.37 6.06
C ALA A 317 -15.47 -30.10 5.31
N GLU A 318 -16.34 -29.24 5.86
CA GLU A 318 -17.57 -28.80 5.19
C GLU A 318 -17.58 -27.28 5.06
N PHE A 319 -18.27 -26.82 4.02
CA PHE A 319 -18.49 -25.41 3.76
C PHE A 319 -19.45 -24.84 4.82
N PRO A 320 -19.01 -23.86 5.63
CA PRO A 320 -19.84 -23.25 6.65
C PRO A 320 -20.79 -22.20 6.04
N GLU A 321 -21.62 -21.57 6.86
CA GLU A 321 -22.37 -20.39 6.42
C GLU A 321 -21.40 -19.28 5.95
N ALA A 322 -21.64 -18.76 4.73
CA ALA A 322 -20.78 -17.76 4.14
C ALA A 322 -21.00 -16.38 4.74
N ASP A 323 -19.92 -15.71 5.16
CA ASP A 323 -19.97 -14.29 5.49
C ASP A 323 -20.08 -13.44 4.21
N LEU A 324 -21.11 -12.61 4.16
CA LEU A 324 -21.42 -11.69 3.06
C LEU A 324 -20.96 -10.25 3.33
N SER A 325 -20.29 -10.03 4.46
CA SER A 325 -19.75 -8.74 4.84
C SER A 325 -18.77 -8.23 3.80
N THR A 326 -18.89 -6.96 3.46
CA THR A 326 -18.09 -6.30 2.43
C THR A 326 -17.59 -4.97 2.95
N LYS A 327 -16.30 -4.67 2.79
CA LYS A 327 -15.71 -3.33 3.00
C LYS A 327 -14.99 -2.92 1.73
N LEU A 328 -15.32 -1.73 1.24
CA LEU A 328 -14.93 -1.22 -0.06
C LEU A 328 -14.42 0.20 0.11
N LYS A 329 -13.42 0.55 -0.69
CA LYS A 329 -12.96 1.93 -0.84
C LYS A 329 -13.19 2.35 -2.27
N LEU A 330 -14.33 2.99 -2.49
CA LEU A 330 -14.79 3.40 -3.81
C LEU A 330 -14.45 4.87 -4.00
N LEU A 331 -13.59 5.21 -4.96
CA LEU A 331 -13.39 6.61 -5.35
C LEU A 331 -12.90 7.54 -4.19
N GLY A 332 -12.24 6.97 -3.18
CA GLY A 332 -11.85 7.69 -1.95
C GLY A 332 -12.94 7.77 -0.88
N VAL A 333 -14.10 7.13 -1.10
CA VAL A 333 -15.20 6.96 -0.15
C VAL A 333 -15.14 5.56 0.44
N ASP A 334 -15.11 5.46 1.76
CA ASP A 334 -15.19 4.17 2.44
C ASP A 334 -16.66 3.74 2.58
N VAL A 335 -16.96 2.49 2.19
CA VAL A 335 -18.29 1.87 2.30
C VAL A 335 -18.13 0.50 2.91
N ALA A 336 -18.93 0.15 3.90
CA ALA A 336 -18.96 -1.21 4.43
C ALA A 336 -20.38 -1.65 4.82
N SER A 337 -20.64 -2.95 4.67
CA SER A 337 -21.86 -3.62 5.10
C SER A 337 -21.49 -4.94 5.76
N PHE A 338 -22.15 -5.31 6.86
CA PHE A 338 -21.87 -6.55 7.56
C PHE A 338 -23.13 -7.11 8.22
N GLY A 339 -23.18 -8.44 8.38
CA GLY A 339 -24.32 -9.15 8.96
C GLY A 339 -25.66 -8.84 8.26
N ASP A 340 -26.73 -8.75 9.04
CA ASP A 340 -28.05 -8.31 8.60
C ASP A 340 -28.13 -6.79 8.41
N ALA A 341 -27.33 -6.27 7.48
CA ALA A 341 -27.21 -4.84 7.22
C ALA A 341 -28.54 -4.16 6.86
N MET A 342 -29.48 -4.91 6.28
CA MET A 342 -30.77 -4.41 5.80
C MET A 342 -31.91 -4.55 6.82
N GLY A 343 -31.66 -5.18 7.98
CA GLY A 343 -32.71 -5.39 8.99
C GLY A 343 -33.81 -6.35 8.53
N ALA A 344 -33.42 -7.46 7.89
CA ALA A 344 -34.35 -8.50 7.46
C ALA A 344 -34.86 -9.36 8.64
N THR A 345 -34.13 -9.39 9.75
CA THR A 345 -34.51 -10.10 10.98
C THR A 345 -35.78 -9.49 11.57
N ALA A 346 -36.78 -10.33 11.84
CA ALA A 346 -38.05 -9.86 12.40
C ALA A 346 -37.85 -9.12 13.73
N ASN A 347 -38.50 -7.97 13.89
CA ASN A 347 -38.45 -7.11 15.07
C ASN A 347 -37.07 -6.55 15.42
N CYS A 348 -36.11 -6.55 14.49
CA CYS A 348 -34.82 -5.90 14.72
C CYS A 348 -34.98 -4.39 14.98
N LEU A 349 -34.03 -3.83 15.72
CA LEU A 349 -33.94 -2.40 15.99
C LEU A 349 -32.80 -1.78 15.19
N GLU A 350 -33.01 -0.58 14.64
CA GLU A 350 -31.99 0.15 13.90
C GLU A 350 -31.53 1.39 14.68
N VAL A 351 -30.21 1.55 14.83
CA VAL A 351 -29.59 2.76 15.40
C VAL A 351 -28.72 3.38 14.32
N ALA A 352 -29.03 4.61 13.91
CA ALA A 352 -28.34 5.27 12.79
C ALA A 352 -27.91 6.71 13.12
N VAL A 353 -26.74 7.09 12.61
CA VAL A 353 -26.19 8.45 12.65
C VAL A 353 -25.93 8.89 11.21
N ASN A 354 -26.50 10.03 10.83
CA ASN A 354 -26.25 10.68 9.54
C ASN A 354 -25.62 12.05 9.80
N ASP A 355 -24.32 12.16 9.56
CA ASP A 355 -23.56 13.40 9.72
C ASP A 355 -23.26 14.01 8.35
N ALA A 356 -24.13 14.92 7.93
CA ALA A 356 -23.98 15.62 6.65
C ALA A 356 -22.77 16.58 6.62
N VAL A 357 -22.27 17.03 7.77
CA VAL A 357 -21.13 17.95 7.85
C VAL A 357 -19.83 17.20 7.59
N ASN A 358 -19.65 16.06 8.27
CA ASN A 358 -18.49 15.19 8.10
C ASN A 358 -18.63 14.22 6.92
N ARG A 359 -19.82 14.19 6.28
CA ARG A 359 -20.14 13.33 5.14
C ARG A 359 -20.03 11.85 5.49
N THR A 360 -20.55 11.46 6.65
CA THR A 360 -20.55 10.09 7.13
C THR A 360 -21.96 9.61 7.46
N TYR A 361 -22.20 8.33 7.24
CA TYR A 361 -23.42 7.64 7.64
C TYR A 361 -23.03 6.31 8.27
N ALA A 362 -23.62 6.01 9.41
CA ALA A 362 -23.40 4.75 10.11
C ALA A 362 -24.73 4.23 10.66
N LYS A 363 -24.97 2.92 10.51
CA LYS A 363 -26.13 2.22 11.04
C LYS A 363 -25.70 0.90 11.67
N LEU A 364 -26.26 0.58 12.83
CA LEU A 364 -26.25 -0.75 13.44
C LEU A 364 -27.66 -1.32 13.44
N VAL A 365 -27.77 -2.62 13.18
CA VAL A 365 -28.98 -3.42 13.30
C VAL A 365 -28.81 -4.33 14.51
N LEU A 366 -29.78 -4.32 15.43
CA LEU A 366 -29.74 -4.99 16.72
C LEU A 366 -30.94 -5.93 16.89
N SER A 367 -30.83 -6.90 17.78
CA SER A 367 -31.96 -7.73 18.25
C SER A 367 -33.07 -6.89 18.91
N ASP A 368 -34.24 -7.48 19.11
CA ASP A 368 -35.43 -6.80 19.67
C ASP A 368 -35.20 -6.24 21.09
N ASP A 369 -34.25 -6.83 21.83
CA ASP A 369 -33.81 -6.44 23.17
C ASP A 369 -32.67 -5.40 23.15
N ALA A 370 -32.26 -4.94 21.97
CA ALA A 370 -31.16 -4.01 21.71
C ALA A 370 -29.78 -4.48 22.17
N LYS A 371 -29.59 -5.79 22.44
CA LYS A 371 -28.32 -6.32 22.97
C LYS A 371 -27.40 -6.89 21.92
N THR A 372 -27.91 -7.66 20.97
CA THR A 372 -27.08 -8.42 20.03
C THR A 372 -26.91 -7.65 18.74
N LEU A 373 -25.67 -7.52 18.26
CA LEU A 373 -25.40 -6.93 16.95
C LEU A 373 -25.77 -7.92 15.85
N LEU A 374 -26.74 -7.57 15.01
CA LEU A 374 -27.14 -8.38 13.86
C LEU A 374 -26.43 -7.96 12.58
N GLY A 375 -26.11 -6.66 12.43
CA GLY A 375 -25.44 -6.15 11.24
C GLY A 375 -25.25 -4.64 11.25
N GLY A 376 -24.84 -4.08 10.12
CA GLY A 376 -24.69 -2.63 9.99
C GLY A 376 -24.20 -2.16 8.62
N VAL A 377 -24.27 -0.84 8.43
CA VAL A 377 -23.87 -0.11 7.21
C VAL A 377 -22.99 1.08 7.64
N LEU A 378 -21.86 1.28 6.96
CA LEU A 378 -20.96 2.42 7.14
C LEU A 378 -20.68 3.05 5.78
N VAL A 379 -20.83 4.36 5.64
CA VAL A 379 -20.56 5.12 4.41
C VAL A 379 -19.82 6.41 4.76
N GLY A 380 -18.80 6.75 3.99
CA GLY A 380 -17.93 7.90 4.22
C GLY A 380 -16.76 7.60 5.16
N ASP A 381 -17.03 6.92 6.27
CA ASP A 381 -16.03 6.42 7.21
C ASP A 381 -16.35 4.98 7.64
N ALA A 382 -15.47 4.04 7.28
CA ALA A 382 -15.57 2.63 7.68
C ALA A 382 -14.43 2.21 8.62
N SER A 383 -13.86 3.14 9.39
CA SER A 383 -12.79 2.86 10.37
C SER A 383 -13.22 1.85 11.42
N ASN A 384 -14.47 1.94 11.89
CA ASN A 384 -15.03 1.03 12.89
C ASN A 384 -15.41 -0.36 12.35
N TYR A 385 -15.38 -0.58 11.03
CA TYR A 385 -15.71 -1.89 10.43
C TYR A 385 -14.91 -3.05 11.04
N GLY A 386 -13.61 -2.84 11.28
CA GLY A 386 -12.72 -3.89 11.81
C GLY A 386 -13.04 -4.31 13.24
N VAL A 387 -13.79 -3.48 13.97
CA VAL A 387 -14.26 -3.76 15.33
C VAL A 387 -15.70 -4.29 15.31
N LEU A 388 -16.59 -3.66 14.53
CA LEU A 388 -18.02 -3.98 14.51
C LEU A 388 -18.34 -5.30 13.80
N ARG A 389 -17.72 -5.56 12.64
CA ARG A 389 -18.03 -6.79 11.86
C ARG A 389 -17.77 -8.07 12.67
N PRO A 390 -16.63 -8.22 13.39
CA PRO A 390 -16.40 -9.42 14.20
C PRO A 390 -17.34 -9.58 15.40
N MET A 391 -18.14 -8.56 15.75
CA MET A 391 -19.11 -8.61 16.85
C MET A 391 -20.51 -9.03 16.39
N VAL A 392 -20.73 -9.26 15.10
CA VAL A 392 -22.01 -9.78 14.59
C VAL A 392 -22.34 -11.11 15.29
N GLY A 393 -23.56 -11.23 15.79
CA GLY A 393 -24.04 -12.36 16.59
C GLY A 393 -23.65 -12.29 18.07
N SER A 394 -22.92 -11.26 18.51
CA SER A 394 -22.49 -11.09 19.91
C SER A 394 -23.20 -9.91 20.59
N GLU A 395 -23.21 -9.92 21.93
CA GLU A 395 -23.71 -8.80 22.73
C GLU A 395 -22.83 -7.55 22.54
N LEU A 396 -23.47 -6.41 22.28
CA LEU A 396 -22.81 -5.14 22.03
C LEU A 396 -22.37 -4.52 23.38
N PRO A 397 -21.08 -4.20 23.56
CA PRO A 397 -20.57 -3.54 24.74
C PRO A 397 -20.89 -2.04 24.70
N GLY A 398 -21.69 -1.59 25.66
CA GLY A 398 -22.04 -0.17 25.81
C GLY A 398 -23.21 0.28 24.95
N ASP A 399 -23.36 1.59 24.80
CA ASP A 399 -24.45 2.21 24.04
C ASP A 399 -24.17 2.10 22.52
N PRO A 400 -25.06 1.49 21.72
CA PRO A 400 -24.89 1.40 20.26
C PRO A 400 -24.63 2.75 19.58
N LEU A 401 -25.22 3.84 20.08
CA LEU A 401 -25.06 5.17 19.50
C LEU A 401 -23.62 5.69 19.63
N THR A 402 -22.93 5.40 20.74
CA THR A 402 -21.56 5.89 20.96
C THR A 402 -20.54 5.16 20.08
N LEU A 403 -20.86 3.95 19.61
CA LEU A 403 -20.00 3.17 18.72
C LEU A 403 -19.98 3.68 17.27
N ILE A 404 -21.01 4.43 16.88
CA ILE A 404 -21.17 4.96 15.52
C ILE A 404 -21.20 6.49 15.46
N ALA A 405 -21.27 7.16 16.60
CA ALA A 405 -21.14 8.61 16.66
C ALA A 405 -19.69 9.04 16.32
N PRO A 406 -19.49 10.21 15.69
CA PRO A 406 -18.17 10.81 15.54
C PRO A 406 -17.51 10.93 16.92
N ALA A 407 -16.27 10.44 17.06
CA ALA A 407 -15.57 10.47 18.33
C ALA A 407 -15.49 11.90 18.85
N ALA A 408 -16.15 12.17 19.99
CA ALA A 408 -15.82 13.35 20.78
C ALA A 408 -14.40 13.15 21.33
N GLU A 409 -13.58 14.20 21.30
CA GLU A 409 -12.23 14.19 21.88
C GLU A 409 -12.28 13.52 23.28
N GLY A 410 -11.61 12.37 23.43
CA GLY A 410 -11.52 11.64 24.70
C GLY A 410 -12.43 10.43 24.90
N THR A 411 -13.24 10.01 23.91
CA THR A 411 -13.96 8.71 23.99
C THR A 411 -13.12 7.57 23.45
N ALA A 412 -12.83 6.57 24.30
CA ALA A 412 -12.04 5.40 23.92
C ALA A 412 -12.81 4.53 22.92
N ALA A 413 -12.26 4.37 21.71
CA ALA A 413 -12.77 3.39 20.75
C ALA A 413 -12.66 1.98 21.33
N LEU A 414 -13.63 1.12 21.02
CA LEU A 414 -13.63 -0.27 21.47
C LEU A 414 -12.37 -1.00 20.95
N GLY A 415 -11.50 -1.43 21.87
CA GLY A 415 -10.25 -2.11 21.53
C GLY A 415 -10.43 -3.60 21.22
N ILE A 416 -9.47 -4.18 20.50
CA ILE A 416 -9.45 -5.61 20.11
C ILE A 416 -9.60 -6.60 21.29
N GLY A 417 -9.22 -6.17 22.50
CA GLY A 417 -9.37 -6.95 23.73
C GLY A 417 -10.82 -7.33 24.03
N ALA A 418 -11.79 -6.49 23.65
CA ALA A 418 -13.21 -6.71 23.91
C ALA A 418 -13.90 -7.67 22.91
N LEU A 419 -13.20 -8.08 21.83
CA LEU A 419 -13.75 -9.02 20.84
C LEU A 419 -13.78 -10.47 21.38
N PRO A 420 -14.79 -11.30 21.05
CA PRO A 420 -14.81 -12.72 21.41
C PRO A 420 -13.72 -13.52 20.68
N ASP A 421 -13.34 -14.71 21.18
CA ASP A 421 -12.31 -15.53 20.53
C ASP A 421 -12.72 -16.06 19.15
N SER A 422 -14.02 -16.23 18.90
CA SER A 422 -14.56 -16.56 17.56
C SER A 422 -14.52 -15.39 16.58
N ALA A 423 -14.21 -14.16 17.03
CA ALA A 423 -14.17 -12.98 16.19
C ALA A 423 -13.18 -13.15 15.04
N GLN A 424 -13.65 -13.06 13.81
CA GLN A 424 -12.79 -13.19 12.65
C GLN A 424 -11.99 -11.89 12.41
N ILE A 425 -10.67 -11.95 12.60
CA ILE A 425 -9.73 -10.82 12.50
C ILE A 425 -9.22 -10.63 11.07
N CYS A 426 -8.90 -11.72 10.36
CA CYS A 426 -8.50 -11.67 8.95
C CYS A 426 -9.59 -12.28 8.06
N SER A 427 -10.33 -11.44 7.33
CA SER A 427 -11.34 -11.92 6.36
C SER A 427 -10.71 -12.65 5.17
N CYS A 428 -9.59 -12.12 4.66
CA CYS A 428 -8.96 -12.60 3.44
C CYS A 428 -8.38 -14.03 3.56
N ASN A 429 -7.96 -14.44 4.77
CA ASN A 429 -7.41 -15.77 5.04
C ASN A 429 -8.19 -16.53 6.11
N ASN A 430 -9.40 -16.07 6.43
CA ASN A 430 -10.29 -16.69 7.40
C ASN A 430 -9.68 -16.97 8.80
N VAL A 431 -8.91 -16.02 9.35
CA VAL A 431 -8.23 -16.18 10.66
C VAL A 431 -9.00 -15.49 11.77
N SER A 432 -9.31 -16.22 12.83
CA SER A 432 -9.99 -15.77 14.05
C SER A 432 -9.04 -15.21 15.12
N LYS A 433 -9.59 -14.48 16.10
CA LYS A 433 -8.87 -14.01 17.28
C LYS A 433 -8.33 -15.21 18.08
N GLY A 434 -9.11 -16.27 18.22
CA GLY A 434 -8.73 -17.50 18.90
C GLY A 434 -7.51 -18.17 18.26
N GLU A 435 -7.48 -18.31 16.94
CA GLU A 435 -6.32 -18.87 16.22
C GLU A 435 -5.06 -18.01 16.41
N LEU A 436 -5.21 -16.68 16.39
CA LEU A 436 -4.10 -15.77 16.68
C LEU A 436 -3.63 -15.87 18.14
N LYS A 437 -4.54 -16.01 19.10
CA LYS A 437 -4.20 -16.24 20.52
C LYS A 437 -3.48 -17.57 20.72
N CYS A 438 -3.93 -18.64 20.04
CA CYS A 438 -3.24 -19.92 20.03
C CYS A 438 -1.83 -19.77 19.47
N ALA A 439 -1.67 -19.13 18.31
CA ALA A 439 -0.35 -18.87 17.72
C ALA A 439 0.56 -18.04 18.64
N ILE A 440 0.01 -17.07 19.36
CA ILE A 440 0.72 -16.29 20.38
C ILE A 440 1.15 -17.19 21.55
N ALA A 441 0.24 -18.00 22.08
CA ALA A 441 0.52 -18.95 23.17
C ALA A 441 1.55 -20.02 22.76
N GLU A 442 1.61 -20.37 21.48
CA GLU A 442 2.58 -21.29 20.88
C GLU A 442 3.92 -20.62 20.54
N GLY A 443 4.07 -19.30 20.76
CA GLY A 443 5.36 -18.60 20.71
C GLY A 443 5.48 -17.50 19.65
N CYS A 444 4.40 -17.12 18.95
CA CYS A 444 4.44 -15.96 18.05
C CYS A 444 4.49 -14.65 18.86
N THR A 445 5.62 -13.96 18.83
CA THR A 445 5.84 -12.73 19.61
C THR A 445 5.81 -11.44 18.80
N ASP A 446 5.64 -11.51 17.48
CA ASP A 446 5.57 -10.34 16.60
C ASP A 446 4.64 -10.55 15.39
N VAL A 447 4.37 -9.46 14.66
CA VAL A 447 3.47 -9.49 13.49
C VAL A 447 4.02 -10.36 12.35
N PRO A 448 5.32 -10.33 12.00
CA PRO A 448 5.89 -11.27 11.04
C PRO A 448 5.70 -12.75 11.40
N ALA A 449 5.90 -13.14 12.67
CA ALA A 449 5.69 -14.50 13.15
C ALA A 449 4.20 -14.89 13.05
N LEU A 450 3.29 -14.00 13.47
CA LEU A 450 1.85 -14.21 13.29
C LEU A 450 1.47 -14.38 11.81
N LYS A 451 2.04 -13.56 10.92
CA LYS A 451 1.84 -13.69 9.46
C LYS A 451 2.32 -15.04 8.93
N ALA A 452 3.50 -15.49 9.36
CA ALA A 452 4.07 -16.76 8.91
C ALA A 452 3.27 -17.96 9.43
N CYS A 453 2.83 -17.91 10.69
CA CYS A 453 2.12 -19.00 11.35
C CYS A 453 0.65 -19.11 10.91
N THR A 454 -0.06 -17.98 10.85
CA THR A 454 -1.52 -17.96 10.64
C THR A 454 -1.94 -17.50 9.25
N THR A 455 -1.01 -17.00 8.44
CA THR A 455 -1.27 -16.28 7.18
C THR A 455 -2.05 -14.97 7.33
N ALA A 456 -2.47 -14.55 8.53
CA ALA A 456 -3.25 -13.32 8.70
C ALA A 456 -2.50 -12.09 8.17
N GLY A 457 -3.13 -11.29 7.31
CA GLY A 457 -2.56 -10.04 6.80
C GLY A 457 -1.52 -10.21 5.68
N THR A 458 -1.53 -11.35 4.99
CA THR A 458 -0.69 -11.64 3.81
C THR A 458 -1.36 -11.30 2.48
N SER A 459 -2.70 -11.33 2.36
CA SER A 459 -3.42 -11.04 1.10
C SER A 459 -3.77 -9.56 0.95
N CYS A 460 -4.75 -9.06 1.71
CA CYS A 460 -5.22 -7.67 1.60
C CYS A 460 -4.58 -6.71 2.62
N GLY A 461 -3.88 -7.23 3.63
CA GLY A 461 -3.18 -6.44 4.67
C GLY A 461 -4.06 -5.66 5.66
N SER A 462 -5.39 -5.66 5.51
CA SER A 462 -6.32 -4.84 6.29
C SER A 462 -6.31 -5.12 7.80
N CYS A 463 -6.01 -6.37 8.20
CA CYS A 463 -5.99 -6.79 9.60
C CYS A 463 -4.63 -6.59 10.29
N VAL A 464 -3.58 -6.15 9.58
CA VAL A 464 -2.23 -6.01 10.14
C VAL A 464 -2.16 -5.09 11.36
N PRO A 465 -2.87 -3.93 11.41
CA PRO A 465 -2.91 -3.10 12.62
C PRO A 465 -3.51 -3.85 13.83
N LEU A 466 -4.54 -4.66 13.61
CA LEU A 466 -5.20 -5.46 14.64
C LEU A 466 -4.27 -6.55 15.20
N LEU A 467 -3.41 -7.16 14.38
CA LEU A 467 -2.42 -8.14 14.86
C LEU A 467 -1.48 -7.53 15.91
N LYS A 468 -1.03 -6.29 15.69
CA LYS A 468 -0.16 -5.58 16.63
C LYS A 468 -0.87 -5.28 17.95
N GLN A 469 -2.13 -4.85 17.88
CA GLN A 469 -2.95 -4.59 19.06
C GLN A 469 -3.27 -5.89 19.82
N LEU A 470 -3.44 -7.02 19.13
CA LEU A 470 -3.71 -8.32 19.77
C LEU A 470 -2.51 -8.83 20.56
N LEU A 471 -1.29 -8.72 19.99
CA LEU A 471 -0.05 -9.05 20.69
C LEU A 471 0.05 -8.26 22.02
N GLU A 472 -0.23 -6.96 21.97
CA GLU A 472 -0.25 -6.10 23.15
C GLU A 472 -1.35 -6.51 24.15
N ALA A 473 -2.56 -6.81 23.68
CA ALA A 473 -3.69 -7.22 24.52
C ALA A 473 -3.48 -8.57 25.21
N GLU A 474 -2.79 -9.52 24.58
CA GLU A 474 -2.44 -10.83 25.15
C GLU A 474 -1.20 -10.77 26.06
N GLY A 475 -0.70 -9.57 26.37
CA GLY A 475 0.43 -9.39 27.27
C GLY A 475 1.75 -9.87 26.68
N VAL A 476 1.85 -10.01 25.35
CA VAL A 476 3.13 -10.22 24.68
C VAL A 476 3.92 -8.94 24.85
N GLU A 477 4.88 -8.99 25.76
CA GLU A 477 5.83 -7.91 25.95
C GLU A 477 6.60 -7.73 24.64
N GLN A 478 6.22 -6.72 23.86
CA GLN A 478 6.96 -6.41 22.65
C GLN A 478 8.36 -6.01 23.09
N SER A 479 9.32 -6.84 22.74
CA SER A 479 10.70 -6.61 23.11
C SER A 479 11.10 -5.23 22.66
N LYS A 480 11.44 -4.38 23.64
CA LYS A 480 12.05 -3.08 23.37
C LYS A 480 13.48 -3.21 22.87
N ALA A 481 14.04 -4.42 22.86
CA ALA A 481 15.39 -4.67 22.40
C ALA A 481 15.59 -4.19 20.98
N LEU A 482 16.67 -3.45 20.75
CA LEU A 482 17.04 -3.03 19.42
C LEU A 482 17.37 -4.22 18.51
N CYS A 483 18.06 -5.23 19.06
CA CYS A 483 18.38 -6.52 18.43
C CYS A 483 18.94 -7.48 19.49
N GLU A 484 19.39 -8.68 19.09
CA GLU A 484 20.05 -9.65 19.98
C GLU A 484 21.25 -9.09 20.77
N HIS A 485 21.92 -8.05 20.25
CA HIS A 485 23.10 -7.46 20.88
C HIS A 485 22.77 -6.45 21.99
N PHE A 486 21.57 -5.84 21.98
CA PHE A 486 21.15 -4.78 22.90
C PHE A 486 19.70 -4.97 23.31
N SER A 487 19.46 -5.22 24.60
CA SER A 487 18.12 -5.36 25.16
C SER A 487 17.37 -4.03 25.32
N GLN A 488 18.07 -2.91 25.13
CA GLN A 488 17.51 -1.57 25.18
C GLN A 488 16.97 -1.14 23.82
N SER A 489 15.97 -0.26 23.85
CA SER A 489 15.43 0.43 22.68
C SER A 489 16.39 1.49 22.15
N ARG A 490 16.13 1.99 20.94
CA ARG A 490 16.88 3.12 20.38
C ARG A 490 16.87 4.34 21.32
N ALA A 491 15.71 4.68 21.87
CA ALA A 491 15.57 5.84 22.76
C ALA A 491 16.38 5.67 24.05
N GLU A 492 16.34 4.48 24.65
CA GLU A 492 17.16 4.16 25.83
C GLU A 492 18.66 4.20 25.52
N LEU A 493 19.09 3.65 24.37
CA LEU A 493 20.49 3.75 23.94
C LEU A 493 20.93 5.20 23.71
N PHE A 494 20.05 6.06 23.20
CA PHE A 494 20.33 7.49 23.10
C PHE A 494 20.61 8.10 24.48
N GLN A 495 19.77 7.80 25.46
CA GLN A 495 19.96 8.28 26.83
C GLN A 495 21.22 7.72 27.47
N ILE A 496 21.51 6.43 27.29
CA ILE A 496 22.72 5.78 27.81
C ILE A 496 23.97 6.46 27.25
N ILE A 497 24.06 6.65 25.93
CA ILE A 497 25.21 7.31 25.28
C ILE A 497 25.34 8.75 25.78
N SER A 498 24.22 9.47 25.89
CA SER A 498 24.22 10.87 26.37
C SER A 498 24.66 10.99 27.83
N ALA A 499 24.25 10.07 28.70
CA ALA A 499 24.54 10.10 30.13
C ALA A 499 25.93 9.54 30.50
N THR A 500 26.44 8.59 29.72
CA THR A 500 27.73 7.94 29.99
C THR A 500 28.90 8.52 29.20
N GLU A 501 28.60 9.34 28.19
CA GLU A 501 29.55 9.93 27.25
C GLU A 501 30.42 8.89 26.49
N ILE A 502 29.98 7.62 26.42
CA ILE A 502 30.68 6.58 25.66
C ILE A 502 30.68 6.96 24.17
N ARG A 503 31.88 6.97 23.56
CA ARG A 503 32.09 7.37 22.15
C ARG A 503 32.51 6.25 21.20
N THR A 504 32.70 5.04 21.70
CA THR A 504 33.09 3.86 20.90
C THR A 504 31.99 2.81 20.92
N PHE A 505 31.88 2.04 19.83
CA PHE A 505 30.91 0.94 19.76
C PHE A 505 31.36 -0.21 20.65
N SER A 506 32.67 -0.50 20.67
CA SER A 506 33.28 -1.47 21.58
C SER A 506 32.92 -1.18 23.04
N GLY A 507 33.13 0.05 23.51
CA GLY A 507 32.83 0.45 24.89
C GLY A 507 31.34 0.39 25.24
N LEU A 508 30.46 0.61 24.25
CA LEU A 508 29.01 0.49 24.44
C LEU A 508 28.59 -0.99 24.55
N VAL A 509 29.14 -1.85 23.68
CA VAL A 509 28.89 -3.29 23.72
C VAL A 509 29.43 -3.90 25.01
N ASP A 510 30.66 -3.59 25.39
CA ASP A 510 31.31 -4.14 26.59
C ASP A 510 30.51 -3.88 27.87
N ARG A 511 29.80 -2.75 27.93
CA ARG A 511 29.10 -2.31 29.13
C ARG A 511 27.58 -2.54 29.10
N PHE A 512 26.96 -2.47 27.93
CA PHE A 512 25.50 -2.47 27.81
C PHE A 512 24.95 -3.46 26.76
N GLY A 513 25.82 -4.19 26.06
CA GLY A 513 25.42 -5.16 25.04
C GLY A 513 26.21 -6.47 25.11
N SER A 514 26.20 -7.19 23.99
CA SER A 514 27.00 -8.42 23.80
C SER A 514 27.38 -8.60 22.33
N GLY A 515 28.31 -9.51 22.03
CA GLY A 515 28.68 -9.90 20.66
C GLY A 515 29.50 -8.85 19.88
N LYS A 516 29.40 -8.86 18.54
CA LYS A 516 30.16 -7.95 17.65
C LYS A 516 29.27 -6.92 16.91
N GLY A 517 27.97 -6.95 17.17
CA GLY A 517 26.97 -6.12 16.48
C GLY A 517 26.59 -6.63 15.10
N CYS A 518 25.37 -6.29 14.68
CA CYS A 518 24.78 -6.62 13.37
C CYS A 518 24.50 -5.36 12.53
N ASP A 519 23.91 -5.57 11.36
CA ASP A 519 23.40 -4.57 10.42
C ASP A 519 22.23 -3.72 10.99
N ILE A 520 21.65 -4.10 12.13
CA ILE A 520 20.64 -3.31 12.84
C ILE A 520 21.29 -2.33 13.83
N CYS A 521 22.09 -2.83 14.78
CA CYS A 521 22.58 -1.98 15.87
C CYS A 521 23.73 -1.06 15.46
N LYS A 522 24.60 -1.47 14.53
CA LYS A 522 25.74 -0.66 14.11
C LYS A 522 25.31 0.68 13.51
N PRO A 523 24.40 0.74 12.50
CA PRO A 523 23.98 2.02 11.94
C PRO A 523 23.18 2.87 12.94
N VAL A 524 22.46 2.25 13.87
CA VAL A 524 21.70 2.96 14.90
C VAL A 524 22.64 3.65 15.88
N VAL A 525 23.64 2.93 16.40
CA VAL A 525 24.64 3.51 17.30
C VAL A 525 25.46 4.58 16.56
N ALA A 526 25.84 4.35 15.31
CA ALA A 526 26.52 5.35 14.48
C ALA A 526 25.69 6.65 14.36
N SER A 527 24.38 6.53 14.09
CA SER A 527 23.48 7.67 14.04
C SER A 527 23.38 8.40 15.38
N ILE A 528 23.32 7.67 16.51
CA ILE A 528 23.23 8.29 17.84
C ILE A 528 24.54 9.04 18.17
N LEU A 529 25.69 8.41 17.95
CA LEU A 529 27.01 9.02 18.16
C LEU A 529 27.16 10.30 17.33
N ALA A 530 26.78 10.25 16.05
CA ALA A 530 26.82 11.41 15.16
C ALA A 530 25.84 12.52 15.57
N SER A 531 24.70 12.18 16.19
CA SER A 531 23.73 13.17 16.67
C SER A 531 24.06 13.79 18.03
N THR A 532 24.99 13.19 18.78
CA THR A 532 25.38 13.61 20.15
C THR A 532 26.82 14.08 20.25
N GLY A 533 27.56 14.08 19.15
CA GLY A 533 28.97 14.46 19.06
C GLY A 533 29.25 15.30 17.81
N SER A 534 30.50 15.68 17.62
CA SER A 534 30.95 16.47 16.45
C SER A 534 32.11 15.85 15.70
N ASP A 535 32.44 14.60 16.03
CA ASP A 535 33.45 13.84 15.32
C ASP A 535 32.97 13.51 13.91
N HIS A 536 33.92 13.41 12.99
CA HIS A 536 33.62 12.96 11.65
C HIS A 536 33.10 11.51 11.67
N ILE A 537 32.03 11.20 10.93
CA ILE A 537 31.35 9.89 10.93
C ILE A 537 32.21 8.70 10.44
N LEU A 538 33.41 9.00 9.94
CA LEU A 538 34.41 8.06 9.44
C LEU A 538 35.64 7.95 10.37
N THR A 539 35.63 8.61 11.53
CA THR A 539 36.71 8.57 12.51
C THR A 539 36.64 7.29 13.34
N GLY A 540 37.78 6.62 13.53
CA GLY A 540 37.91 5.46 14.41
C GLY A 540 36.93 4.33 14.06
N GLU A 541 36.29 3.77 15.08
CA GLU A 541 35.35 2.66 14.94
C GLU A 541 34.10 3.02 14.12
N GLN A 542 33.68 4.30 14.12
CA GLN A 542 32.41 4.73 13.49
C GLN A 542 32.36 4.42 12.00
N ALA A 543 33.51 4.43 11.32
CA ALA A 543 33.61 4.08 9.91
C ALA A 543 33.06 2.69 9.56
N SER A 544 33.30 1.72 10.45
CA SER A 544 32.88 0.33 10.30
C SER A 544 31.41 0.12 10.68
N LEU A 545 30.78 1.12 11.29
CA LEU A 545 29.37 1.08 11.69
C LEU A 545 28.43 1.64 10.62
N GLN A 546 28.98 2.43 9.69
CA GLN A 546 28.19 3.05 8.62
C GLN A 546 27.66 2.00 7.64
N ASP A 547 26.46 2.25 7.12
CA ASP A 547 25.92 1.48 6.00
C ASP A 547 26.63 1.85 4.69
N SER A 548 26.31 1.15 3.60
CA SER A 548 26.98 1.35 2.30
C SER A 548 26.96 2.80 1.79
N ASN A 549 25.97 3.62 2.16
CA ASN A 549 25.86 5.00 1.66
C ASN A 549 26.67 5.98 2.52
N ASP A 550 26.53 5.92 3.85
CA ASP A 550 27.32 6.76 4.77
C ASP A 550 28.81 6.35 4.78
N HIS A 551 29.13 5.09 4.46
CA HIS A 551 30.51 4.61 4.37
C HIS A 551 31.30 5.31 3.25
N PHE A 552 30.66 5.53 2.10
CA PHE A 552 31.25 6.22 0.94
C PHE A 552 30.76 7.66 0.78
N LEU A 553 30.02 8.21 1.74
CA LEU A 553 29.45 9.55 1.68
C LEU A 553 28.75 9.85 0.33
N ALA A 554 28.09 8.85 -0.25
CA ALA A 554 27.47 8.91 -1.57
C ALA A 554 26.38 7.83 -1.71
N ASN A 555 25.36 8.07 -2.55
CA ASN A 555 24.29 7.07 -2.75
C ASN A 555 24.73 6.02 -3.77
N ILE A 556 24.75 4.75 -3.37
CA ILE A 556 24.96 3.64 -4.29
C ILE A 556 23.79 3.48 -5.28
N GLN A 557 24.11 3.14 -6.52
CA GLN A 557 23.20 2.94 -7.64
C GLN A 557 23.12 1.45 -8.02
N ARG A 558 22.17 1.11 -8.89
CA ARG A 558 21.85 -0.30 -9.27
C ARG A 558 23.01 -1.10 -9.86
N ASN A 559 24.03 -0.44 -10.41
CA ASN A 559 25.21 -1.06 -10.99
C ASN A 559 26.47 -0.90 -10.13
N GLY A 560 26.35 -0.49 -8.86
CA GLY A 560 27.48 -0.22 -7.98
C GLY A 560 28.13 1.16 -8.14
N SER A 561 27.69 1.98 -9.11
CA SER A 561 28.11 3.40 -9.18
C SER A 561 27.48 4.26 -8.08
N TYR A 562 27.87 5.51 -7.98
CA TYR A 562 27.46 6.46 -6.94
C TYR A 562 26.86 7.73 -7.53
N SER A 563 26.03 8.41 -6.73
CA SER A 563 25.55 9.76 -7.04
C SER A 563 26.18 10.84 -6.17
N VAL A 564 26.40 12.01 -6.77
CA VAL A 564 26.99 13.19 -6.15
C VAL A 564 25.96 14.31 -6.16
N VAL A 565 25.61 14.78 -4.95
CA VAL A 565 24.59 15.82 -4.76
C VAL A 565 25.18 16.94 -3.93
N PRO A 566 25.69 18.02 -4.55
CA PRO A 566 26.12 19.19 -3.82
C PRO A 566 24.91 19.90 -3.17
N ARG A 567 25.17 20.61 -2.09
CA ARG A 567 24.16 21.38 -1.38
C ARG A 567 23.83 22.65 -2.16
N VAL A 568 22.53 22.96 -2.23
CA VAL A 568 21.98 24.18 -2.83
C VAL A 568 20.94 24.72 -1.84
N PRO A 569 21.35 25.49 -0.82
CA PRO A 569 20.46 25.93 0.26
C PRO A 569 19.25 26.69 -0.28
N GLY A 570 18.04 26.29 0.11
CA GLY A 570 16.81 26.93 -0.35
C GLY A 570 16.54 26.82 -1.86
N GLY A 571 17.34 26.06 -2.60
CA GLY A 571 17.32 26.07 -4.07
C GLY A 571 17.99 27.30 -4.70
N ASP A 572 18.67 28.13 -3.90
CA ASP A 572 19.41 29.30 -4.37
C ASP A 572 20.77 28.88 -4.93
N ILE A 573 20.98 29.11 -6.23
CA ILE A 573 22.18 28.68 -6.94
C ILE A 573 22.73 29.78 -7.83
N LYS A 574 24.05 30.00 -7.74
CA LYS A 574 24.75 30.97 -8.57
C LYS A 574 25.04 30.43 -9.97
N PRO A 575 25.08 31.28 -11.02
CA PRO A 575 25.43 30.84 -12.37
C PRO A 575 26.78 30.12 -12.46
N GLU A 576 27.79 30.55 -11.72
CA GLU A 576 29.11 29.90 -11.68
C GLU A 576 29.07 28.47 -11.12
N HIS A 577 28.21 28.22 -10.13
CA HIS A 577 28.01 26.87 -9.58
C HIS A 577 27.25 25.97 -10.55
N LEU A 578 26.28 26.51 -11.30
CA LEU A 578 25.60 25.77 -12.37
C LEU A 578 26.58 25.35 -13.47
N ILE A 579 27.45 26.27 -13.90
CA ILE A 579 28.50 26.00 -14.91
C ILE A 579 29.47 24.94 -14.38
N LEU A 580 29.91 25.06 -13.13
CA LEU A 580 30.81 24.10 -12.50
C LEU A 580 30.22 22.68 -12.47
N ILE A 581 28.97 22.54 -12.02
CA ILE A 581 28.27 21.25 -12.00
C ILE A 581 28.18 20.66 -13.41
N GLY A 582 27.83 21.49 -14.41
CA GLY A 582 27.80 21.09 -15.81
C GLY A 582 29.15 20.56 -16.32
N GLN A 583 30.24 21.28 -16.01
CA GLN A 583 31.59 20.89 -16.41
C GLN A 583 32.02 19.60 -15.73
N ILE A 584 31.78 19.44 -14.42
CA ILE A 584 32.06 18.20 -13.70
C ILE A 584 31.27 17.04 -14.32
N ALA A 585 29.98 17.22 -14.58
CA ALA A 585 29.17 16.18 -15.18
C ALA A 585 29.69 15.78 -16.57
N GLN A 586 30.16 16.74 -17.38
CA GLN A 586 30.76 16.45 -18.68
C GLN A 586 32.08 15.67 -18.54
N ASP A 587 33.00 16.15 -17.70
CA ASP A 587 34.35 15.59 -17.55
C ASP A 587 34.33 14.15 -17.02
N PHE A 588 33.36 13.82 -16.16
CA PHE A 588 33.19 12.49 -15.58
C PHE A 588 32.09 11.66 -16.26
N GLY A 589 31.44 12.20 -17.30
CA GLY A 589 30.36 11.54 -18.04
C GLY A 589 29.14 11.20 -17.18
N LEU A 590 28.73 12.06 -16.26
CA LEU A 590 27.65 11.84 -15.29
C LEU A 590 26.29 12.23 -15.88
N TYR A 591 25.26 11.43 -15.57
CA TYR A 591 23.88 11.81 -15.89
C TYR A 591 23.37 12.84 -14.87
N THR A 592 22.71 13.90 -15.31
CA THR A 592 22.22 14.98 -14.43
C THR A 592 20.70 15.01 -14.32
N LYS A 593 20.18 15.27 -13.11
CA LYS A 593 18.73 15.40 -12.88
C LYS A 593 18.42 16.50 -11.88
N ILE A 594 17.48 17.38 -12.24
CA ILE A 594 16.84 18.28 -11.29
C ILE A 594 15.88 17.48 -10.41
N THR A 595 16.04 17.61 -9.09
CA THR A 595 15.27 16.87 -8.08
C THR A 595 14.17 17.73 -7.47
N GLY A 596 13.17 17.10 -6.87
CA GLY A 596 12.09 17.79 -6.14
C GLY A 596 12.54 18.55 -4.88
N GLY A 597 13.82 18.47 -4.50
CA GLY A 597 14.43 19.28 -3.44
C GLY A 597 15.17 20.51 -3.95
N GLN A 598 14.90 20.95 -5.19
CA GLN A 598 15.55 22.11 -5.84
C GLN A 598 17.08 21.96 -5.94
N ARG A 599 17.53 20.79 -6.40
CA ARG A 599 18.96 20.47 -6.57
C ARG A 599 19.24 19.73 -7.85
N ILE A 600 20.50 19.71 -8.24
CA ILE A 600 21.03 18.90 -9.33
C ILE A 600 21.76 17.69 -8.74
N ASP A 601 21.33 16.50 -9.12
CA ASP A 601 21.96 15.23 -8.79
C ASP A 601 22.78 14.74 -9.99
N MET A 602 24.03 14.33 -9.76
CA MET A 602 24.94 13.78 -10.75
C MET A 602 25.14 12.28 -10.51
N PHE A 603 24.72 11.43 -11.45
CA PHE A 603 24.71 9.98 -11.33
C PHE A 603 25.80 9.31 -12.15
N GLY A 604 26.32 8.21 -11.62
CA GLY A 604 27.20 7.30 -12.35
C GLY A 604 28.69 7.50 -12.08
N ALA A 605 29.04 8.18 -10.98
CA ALA A 605 30.42 8.29 -10.54
C ALA A 605 30.90 6.95 -10.00
N ARG A 606 32.12 6.54 -10.31
CA ARG A 606 32.76 5.42 -9.62
C ARG A 606 33.29 5.88 -8.26
N VAL A 607 33.53 4.94 -7.35
CA VAL A 607 34.03 5.25 -6.00
C VAL A 607 35.37 6.00 -6.03
N ASP A 608 36.28 5.63 -6.94
CA ASP A 608 37.59 6.26 -7.14
C ASP A 608 37.51 7.69 -7.69
N GLN A 609 36.40 8.03 -8.35
CA GLN A 609 36.19 9.37 -8.91
C GLN A 609 35.62 10.36 -7.89
N LEU A 610 35.01 9.86 -6.80
CA LEU A 610 34.33 10.71 -5.82
C LEU A 610 35.26 11.78 -5.23
N PRO A 611 36.51 11.49 -4.81
CA PRO A 611 37.39 12.52 -4.26
C PRO A 611 37.74 13.62 -5.28
N ALA A 612 37.99 13.27 -6.54
CA ALA A 612 38.31 14.26 -7.57
C ALA A 612 37.11 15.17 -7.89
N ILE A 613 35.91 14.60 -7.93
CA ILE A 613 34.66 15.36 -8.10
C ILE A 613 34.43 16.31 -6.91
N TRP A 614 34.51 15.78 -5.68
CA TRP A 614 34.27 16.58 -4.48
C TRP A 614 35.32 17.64 -4.24
N LYS A 615 36.59 17.40 -4.61
CA LYS A 615 37.63 18.42 -4.56
C LYS A 615 37.25 19.66 -5.35
N ARG A 616 36.80 19.49 -6.60
CA ARG A 616 36.36 20.61 -7.46
C ARG A 616 35.15 21.36 -6.89
N LEU A 617 34.20 20.63 -6.29
CA LEU A 617 33.03 21.23 -5.65
C LEU A 617 33.43 22.04 -4.40
N VAL A 618 34.28 21.47 -3.54
CA VAL A 618 34.75 22.10 -2.30
C VAL A 618 35.65 23.30 -2.57
N ASP A 619 36.55 23.21 -3.56
CA ASP A 619 37.42 24.32 -3.98
C ASP A 619 36.60 25.53 -4.49
N ALA A 620 35.41 25.27 -5.04
CA ALA A 620 34.45 26.30 -5.47
C ALA A 620 33.46 26.75 -4.36
N GLY A 621 33.66 26.27 -3.12
CA GLY A 621 32.85 26.64 -1.96
C GLY A 621 31.53 25.89 -1.82
N MET A 622 31.30 24.80 -2.56
CA MET A 622 30.11 23.95 -2.39
C MET A 622 30.32 22.90 -1.29
N GLU A 623 29.23 22.52 -0.61
CA GLU A 623 29.24 21.51 0.44
C GLU A 623 28.48 20.24 0.05
N SER A 624 28.64 19.17 0.83
CA SER A 624 27.82 17.97 0.71
C SER A 624 26.33 18.26 0.98
N GLY A 625 25.46 17.82 0.07
CA GLY A 625 24.01 17.83 0.27
C GLY A 625 23.52 16.74 1.23
N HIS A 626 24.42 15.87 1.72
CA HIS A 626 24.12 14.72 2.59
C HIS A 626 22.99 13.84 2.04
N ALA A 627 22.95 13.68 0.71
CA ALA A 627 21.96 12.87 0.03
C ALA A 627 22.14 11.36 0.29
N TYR A 628 23.21 10.94 0.94
CA TYR A 628 23.45 9.56 1.39
C TYR A 628 22.89 9.33 2.79
N GLY A 629 23.14 10.25 3.72
CA GLY A 629 22.82 10.05 5.13
C GLY A 629 21.34 10.13 5.50
N LYS A 630 21.00 9.55 6.66
CA LYS A 630 19.75 9.85 7.39
C LYS A 630 19.91 11.18 8.12
N ALA A 631 19.92 12.26 7.35
CA ALA A 631 20.11 13.63 7.81
C ALA A 631 19.06 14.58 7.21
N LEU A 632 19.16 15.89 7.52
CA LEU A 632 18.46 16.90 6.73
C LEU A 632 18.85 16.74 5.25
N ARG A 633 17.87 16.37 4.44
CA ARG A 633 18.02 16.31 2.99
C ARG A 633 17.95 17.70 2.44
N THR A 634 16.83 18.41 2.52
CA THR A 634 16.59 19.69 1.84
C THR A 634 15.62 20.58 2.60
N VAL A 635 15.77 21.89 2.41
CA VAL A 635 14.73 22.88 2.68
C VAL A 635 14.27 23.46 1.35
N LYS A 636 13.09 23.05 0.88
CA LYS A 636 12.50 23.58 -0.36
C LYS A 636 11.91 24.96 -0.08
N SER A 637 12.17 25.94 -0.94
CA SER A 637 11.61 27.28 -0.83
C SER A 637 10.78 27.66 -2.06
N CYS A 638 9.89 28.64 -1.94
CA CYS A 638 9.47 29.41 -3.10
C CYS A 638 10.27 30.72 -3.18
N VAL A 639 10.10 31.48 -4.26
CA VAL A 639 10.86 32.73 -4.50
C VAL A 639 10.54 33.90 -3.55
N GLY A 640 9.78 33.67 -2.48
CA GLY A 640 9.51 34.63 -1.41
C GLY A 640 8.88 35.96 -1.84
N SER A 641 8.90 36.92 -0.92
CA SER A 641 8.53 38.32 -1.14
C SER A 641 9.47 39.07 -2.08
N ASP A 642 10.69 38.56 -2.31
CA ASP A 642 11.67 39.19 -3.19
C ASP A 642 11.21 39.23 -4.65
N TRP A 643 10.52 38.17 -5.11
CA TRP A 643 10.11 38.02 -6.51
C TRP A 643 8.61 37.76 -6.69
N CYS A 644 7.96 37.06 -5.77
CA CYS A 644 6.54 36.72 -5.92
C CYS A 644 5.67 37.87 -5.41
N ARG A 645 4.77 38.39 -6.26
CA ARG A 645 3.79 39.41 -5.88
C ARG A 645 2.85 39.03 -4.71
N TYR A 646 2.79 37.75 -4.36
CA TYR A 646 1.97 37.22 -3.26
C TYR A 646 2.80 36.89 -2.01
N GLY A 647 4.13 36.99 -2.10
CA GLY A 647 5.02 36.69 -0.98
C GLY A 647 4.80 37.69 0.15
N GLN A 648 4.46 37.17 1.32
CA GLN A 648 4.24 37.92 2.55
C GLN A 648 5.53 38.08 3.35
N GLN A 649 6.44 37.11 3.23
CA GLN A 649 7.73 37.09 3.93
C GLN A 649 8.81 36.49 3.02
N ASP A 650 10.07 36.74 3.39
CA ASP A 650 11.24 36.19 2.71
C ASP A 650 11.42 34.70 3.07
N SER A 651 10.78 33.84 2.27
CA SER A 651 10.92 32.39 2.40
C SER A 651 12.25 31.86 1.91
N VAL A 652 12.97 32.60 1.06
CA VAL A 652 14.23 32.13 0.48
C VAL A 652 15.32 32.20 1.54
N GLN A 653 15.51 33.37 2.16
CA GLN A 653 16.50 33.54 3.22
C GLN A 653 16.20 32.62 4.41
N LEU A 654 14.93 32.53 4.84
CA LEU A 654 14.57 31.61 5.92
C LEU A 654 14.87 30.13 5.55
N ALA A 655 14.63 29.72 4.30
CA ALA A 655 14.97 28.37 3.87
C ALA A 655 16.49 28.12 3.87
N ILE A 656 17.28 29.12 3.44
CA ILE A 656 18.75 29.07 3.50
C ILE A 656 19.21 28.93 4.95
N ASP A 657 18.69 29.77 5.85
CA ASP A 657 19.06 29.78 7.27
C ASP A 657 18.73 28.45 7.94
N LEU A 658 17.53 27.90 7.72
CA LEU A 658 17.15 26.58 8.25
C LEU A 658 17.97 25.46 7.62
N GLU A 659 18.26 25.52 6.31
CA GLU A 659 19.08 24.50 5.66
C GLU A 659 20.49 24.49 6.20
N LEU A 660 21.08 25.67 6.37
CA LEU A 660 22.39 25.82 6.97
C LEU A 660 22.37 25.41 8.44
N ARG A 661 21.35 25.77 9.21
CA ARG A 661 21.27 25.42 10.64
C ARG A 661 21.28 23.91 10.87
N TYR A 662 20.50 23.14 10.11
CA TYR A 662 20.36 21.70 10.35
C TYR A 662 21.17 20.82 9.37
N ARG A 663 22.07 21.40 8.57
CA ARG A 663 22.94 20.62 7.68
C ARG A 663 23.80 19.64 8.48
N GLY A 664 23.90 18.40 7.99
CA GLY A 664 24.65 17.33 8.65
C GLY A 664 23.97 16.67 9.85
N LEU A 665 22.88 17.25 10.39
CA LEU A 665 22.20 16.72 11.58
C LEU A 665 21.64 15.32 11.32
N ARG A 666 22.23 14.30 11.96
CA ARG A 666 21.79 12.90 11.84
C ARG A 666 20.54 12.65 12.69
N ALA A 667 19.66 11.82 12.16
CA ALA A 667 18.35 11.54 12.71
C ALA A 667 17.91 10.09 12.46
N PRO A 668 16.93 9.56 13.21
CA PRO A 668 16.44 8.19 13.00
C PRO A 668 16.04 7.91 11.54
N HIS A 669 15.58 8.94 10.82
CA HIS A 669 15.39 8.88 9.39
C HIS A 669 15.72 10.25 8.72
N LYS A 670 15.82 10.26 7.39
CA LYS A 670 15.99 11.47 6.57
C LYS A 670 14.84 12.46 6.78
N ILE A 671 15.18 13.75 6.93
CA ILE A 671 14.24 14.85 7.22
C ILE A 671 14.22 15.83 6.04
N LYS A 672 13.05 16.36 5.70
CA LYS A 672 12.87 17.43 4.72
C LYS A 672 12.08 18.57 5.34
N LEU A 673 12.43 19.79 4.98
CA LEU A 673 11.69 21.00 5.34
C LEU A 673 11.14 21.67 4.09
N GLY A 674 10.14 22.53 4.26
CA GLY A 674 9.67 23.43 3.22
C GLY A 674 9.26 24.78 3.81
N VAL A 675 9.58 25.86 3.10
CA VAL A 675 9.27 27.23 3.50
C VAL A 675 8.54 27.93 2.35
N SER A 676 7.27 28.24 2.57
CA SER A 676 6.45 28.98 1.62
C SER A 676 6.26 30.41 2.08
N GLY A 677 6.53 31.37 1.20
CA GLY A 677 6.35 32.80 1.46
C GLY A 677 4.89 33.26 1.48
N CYS A 678 3.91 32.38 1.26
CA CYS A 678 2.48 32.67 1.45
C CYS A 678 1.66 31.38 1.48
N ALA A 679 0.35 31.51 1.75
CA ALA A 679 -0.62 30.41 1.80
C ALA A 679 -0.83 29.65 0.47
N ARG A 680 -0.29 30.12 -0.66
CA ARG A 680 -0.29 29.39 -1.94
C ARG A 680 0.67 28.22 -1.97
N GLU A 681 1.59 28.17 -1.00
CA GLU A 681 2.24 26.92 -0.62
C GLU A 681 3.14 26.30 -1.71
N CYS A 682 3.75 27.11 -2.58
CA CYS A 682 4.56 26.59 -3.70
C CYS A 682 5.76 25.71 -3.28
N ALA A 683 6.16 25.73 -2.01
CA ALA A 683 7.22 24.88 -1.48
C ALA A 683 6.76 23.47 -1.04
N GLU A 684 5.45 23.17 -1.06
CA GLU A 684 4.89 21.91 -0.53
C GLU A 684 5.32 21.65 0.93
N ALA A 685 5.54 22.71 1.72
CA ALA A 685 5.82 22.72 3.14
C ALA A 685 4.95 21.74 3.96
N ARG A 686 3.65 21.61 3.69
CA ARG A 686 2.79 20.64 4.40
C ARG A 686 3.05 19.18 3.99
N GLY A 687 3.76 18.93 2.90
CA GLY A 687 4.23 17.58 2.53
C GLY A 687 5.59 17.22 3.12
N LYS A 688 6.17 18.06 4.00
CA LYS A 688 7.51 17.89 4.58
C LYS A 688 7.42 17.57 6.07
N ASP A 689 8.50 17.03 6.63
CA ASP A 689 8.60 16.68 8.05
C ASP A 689 8.39 17.92 8.94
N VAL A 690 8.88 19.07 8.49
CA VAL A 690 8.60 20.40 9.06
C VAL A 690 8.24 21.36 7.92
N GLY A 691 7.08 22.00 8.03
CA GLY A 691 6.56 22.96 7.07
C GLY A 691 6.44 24.35 7.68
N VAL A 692 6.85 25.38 6.95
CA VAL A 692 6.72 26.77 7.36
C VAL A 692 5.96 27.53 6.28
N ILE A 693 4.90 28.24 6.66
CA ILE A 693 4.09 29.04 5.75
C ILE A 693 3.94 30.45 6.30
N ALA A 694 4.32 31.44 5.51
CA ALA A 694 4.20 32.85 5.89
C ALA A 694 2.74 33.30 6.00
N THR A 695 2.49 34.15 6.99
CA THR A 695 1.28 34.96 7.16
C THR A 695 1.65 36.44 7.17
N GLU A 696 0.66 37.32 7.16
CA GLU A 696 0.87 38.77 7.34
C GLU A 696 1.44 39.11 8.72
N LYS A 697 1.31 38.22 9.71
CA LYS A 697 1.73 38.44 11.10
C LYS A 697 3.02 37.72 11.47
N GLY A 698 3.51 36.81 10.64
CA GLY A 698 4.69 35.99 10.93
C GLY A 698 4.66 34.66 10.18
N TRP A 699 4.86 33.56 10.91
CA TRP A 699 4.99 32.22 10.36
C TRP A 699 4.08 31.20 11.04
N ASN A 700 3.41 30.38 10.24
CA ASN A 700 2.75 29.17 10.70
C ASN A 700 3.72 27.99 10.58
N LEU A 701 3.89 27.26 11.68
CA LEU A 701 4.73 26.07 11.79
C LEU A 701 3.84 24.82 11.75
N TYR A 702 4.15 23.92 10.83
CA TYR A 702 3.51 22.62 10.65
C TYR A 702 4.53 21.50 10.85
N VAL A 703 4.11 20.37 11.43
CA VAL A 703 4.99 19.22 11.70
C VAL A 703 4.34 17.88 11.36
N GLY A 704 5.16 16.86 11.10
CA GLY A 704 4.68 15.49 10.90
C GLY A 704 4.19 15.17 9.48
N GLY A 705 4.59 15.94 8.47
CA GLY A 705 4.29 15.62 7.08
C GLY A 705 5.27 14.62 6.48
N ASN A 706 4.85 13.94 5.41
CA ASN A 706 5.76 13.09 4.64
C ASN A 706 5.35 13.00 3.17
N GLY A 707 6.35 12.82 2.30
CA GLY A 707 6.16 12.20 0.98
C GLY A 707 6.69 10.77 1.01
N GLY A 708 5.86 9.81 0.64
CA GLY A 708 6.14 8.36 0.68
C GLY A 708 4.93 7.51 0.28
N MET A 709 5.00 6.20 0.57
CA MET A 709 3.94 5.22 0.28
C MET A 709 2.59 5.59 0.92
N THR A 710 2.63 6.14 2.13
CA THR A 710 1.46 6.69 2.82
C THR A 710 1.69 8.18 3.03
N PRO A 711 1.33 9.05 2.06
CA PRO A 711 1.52 10.48 2.18
C PRO A 711 0.71 11.02 3.36
N LYS A 712 1.32 11.90 4.15
CA LYS A 712 0.67 12.55 5.29
C LYS A 712 0.92 14.06 5.21
N HIS A 713 -0.12 14.86 5.41
CA HIS A 713 0.04 16.29 5.58
C HIS A 713 0.51 16.63 6.99
N ALA A 714 1.46 17.54 7.08
CA ALA A 714 1.90 18.14 8.33
C ALA A 714 0.73 18.90 8.98
N GLN A 715 0.66 18.80 10.30
CA GLN A 715 -0.38 19.39 11.15
C GLN A 715 0.12 20.69 11.78
N LEU A 716 -0.79 21.65 12.00
CA LEU A 716 -0.44 22.97 12.52
C LEU A 716 0.01 22.88 13.98
N LEU A 717 1.28 23.14 14.24
CA LEU A 717 1.84 23.16 15.58
C LEU A 717 1.67 24.53 16.24
N ALA A 718 1.95 25.62 15.53
CA ALA A 718 1.82 26.98 16.07
C ALA A 718 1.65 28.00 14.93
N SER A 719 0.99 29.12 15.21
CA SER A 719 0.67 30.15 14.22
C SER A 719 1.25 31.52 14.58
N ASP A 720 1.42 32.37 13.57
CA ASP A 720 1.83 33.78 13.70
C ASP A 720 3.13 33.97 14.53
N LEU A 721 4.08 33.06 14.37
CA LEU A 721 5.37 33.11 15.06
C LEU A 721 6.29 34.17 14.44
N ASN A 722 7.05 34.87 15.28
CA ASN A 722 8.26 35.56 14.80
C ASN A 722 9.35 34.52 14.46
N THR A 723 10.34 34.92 13.66
CA THR A 723 11.41 34.02 13.19
C THR A 723 12.23 33.38 14.32
N GLU A 724 12.49 34.11 15.40
CA GLU A 724 13.26 33.59 16.54
C GLU A 724 12.51 32.45 17.24
N THR A 725 11.23 32.67 17.58
CA THR A 725 10.38 31.66 18.20
C THR A 725 10.18 30.45 17.28
N LEU A 726 9.98 30.69 15.98
CA LEU A 726 9.91 29.63 14.97
C LEU A 726 11.13 28.72 15.02
N VAL A 727 12.34 29.29 14.96
CA VAL A 727 13.59 28.52 14.98
C VAL A 727 13.73 27.72 16.28
N ARG A 728 13.39 28.31 17.44
CA ARG A 728 13.41 27.60 18.72
C ARG A 728 12.46 26.39 18.73
N TYR A 729 11.25 26.55 18.19
CA TYR A 729 10.30 25.44 18.11
C TYR A 729 10.75 24.33 17.15
N VAL A 730 11.38 24.68 16.02
CA VAL A 730 11.98 23.68 15.13
C VAL A 730 13.14 22.95 15.80
N ASP A 731 14.01 23.66 16.54
CA ASP A 731 15.10 23.05 17.31
C ASP A 731 14.57 22.01 18.30
N ARG A 732 13.57 22.39 19.10
CA ARG A 732 12.92 21.53 20.09
C ARG A 732 12.25 20.32 19.44
N PHE A 733 11.49 20.54 18.36
CA PHE A 733 10.81 19.47 17.64
C PHE A 733 11.80 18.44 17.09
N LEU A 734 12.85 18.89 16.41
CA LEU A 734 13.85 17.99 15.83
C LEU A 734 14.63 17.23 16.90
N MET A 735 15.02 17.88 18.00
CA MET A 735 15.71 17.20 19.11
C MET A 735 14.80 16.20 19.82
N TYR A 736 13.54 16.55 20.06
CA TYR A 736 12.60 15.63 20.69
C TYR A 736 12.38 14.40 19.81
N TYR A 737 12.20 14.59 18.49
CA TYR A 737 12.13 13.50 17.51
C TYR A 737 13.41 12.64 17.52
N ILE A 738 14.60 13.25 17.43
CA ILE A 738 15.88 12.53 17.37
C ILE A 738 16.11 11.67 18.63
N ARG A 739 15.68 12.16 19.80
CA ARG A 739 15.83 11.49 21.09
C ARG A 739 14.85 10.35 21.32
N THR A 740 13.63 10.47 20.81
CA THR A 740 12.52 9.57 21.20
C THR A 740 12.02 8.65 20.10
N ALA A 741 12.22 9.00 18.82
CA ALA A 741 11.74 8.19 17.73
C ALA A 741 12.51 6.87 17.61
N ASP A 742 11.80 5.85 17.13
CA ASP A 742 12.33 4.51 16.95
C ASP A 742 13.19 4.40 15.67
N ARG A 743 13.87 3.26 15.50
CA ARG A 743 14.74 2.96 14.36
C ARG A 743 13.98 3.15 13.03
N LEU A 744 14.55 3.98 12.15
CA LEU A 744 14.00 4.28 10.83
C LEU A 744 12.56 4.84 10.83
N GLN A 745 12.05 5.27 11.99
CA GLN A 745 10.73 5.86 12.12
C GLN A 745 10.73 7.27 11.52
N ARG A 746 9.78 7.55 10.61
CA ARG A 746 9.56 8.91 10.06
C ARG A 746 8.85 9.80 11.08
N THR A 747 8.95 11.12 10.92
CA THR A 747 8.25 12.08 11.80
C THR A 747 6.73 11.89 11.80
N ALA A 748 6.10 11.61 10.66
CA ALA A 748 4.66 11.41 10.57
C ALA A 748 4.09 10.29 11.49
N PRO A 749 4.54 9.02 11.40
CA PRO A 749 4.08 7.96 12.32
C PRO A 749 4.54 8.21 13.77
N TRP A 750 5.63 8.94 13.98
CA TRP A 750 6.06 9.33 15.33
C TRP A 750 5.09 10.36 15.96
N VAL A 751 4.68 11.39 15.21
CA VAL A 751 3.64 12.34 15.62
C VAL A 751 2.31 11.63 15.87
N GLU A 752 1.93 10.69 15.01
CA GLU A 752 0.71 9.89 15.16
C GLU A 752 0.74 9.05 16.45
N SER A 753 1.91 8.47 16.81
CA SER A 753 2.05 7.66 18.02
C SER A 753 2.01 8.46 19.33
N LEU A 754 2.48 9.71 19.33
CA LEU A 754 2.51 10.55 20.54
C LEU A 754 1.29 11.47 20.66
N GLY A 755 0.64 11.79 19.54
CA GLY A 755 -0.38 12.83 19.45
C GLY A 755 0.22 14.23 19.29
N LEU A 756 -0.41 15.06 18.44
CA LEU A 756 0.04 16.43 18.18
C LEU A 756 0.02 17.29 19.44
N GLU A 757 -0.98 17.10 20.30
CA GLU A 757 -1.15 17.93 21.49
C GLU A 757 -0.03 17.72 22.51
N HIS A 758 0.36 16.47 22.76
CA HIS A 758 1.53 16.19 23.59
C HIS A 758 2.80 16.81 23.00
N ILE A 759 2.96 16.78 21.68
CA ILE A 759 4.10 17.44 21.02
C ILE A 759 4.04 18.96 21.20
N ARG A 760 2.86 19.58 21.12
CA ARG A 760 2.65 21.01 21.39
C ARG A 760 3.07 21.34 22.83
N GLU A 761 2.61 20.57 23.81
CA GLU A 761 2.97 20.81 25.21
C GLU A 761 4.49 20.70 25.46
N VAL A 762 5.16 19.72 24.82
CA VAL A 762 6.62 19.54 24.97
C VAL A 762 7.39 20.65 24.24
N VAL A 763 6.99 20.99 23.01
CA VAL A 763 7.74 21.91 22.14
C VAL A 763 7.43 23.38 22.46
N CYS A 764 6.15 23.73 22.62
CA CYS A 764 5.72 25.10 22.80
C CYS A 764 5.72 25.51 24.27
N ASP A 765 5.16 24.65 25.13
CA ASP A 765 4.90 24.97 26.55
C ASP A 765 6.01 24.47 27.49
N ASP A 766 7.02 23.78 26.95
CA ASP A 766 8.14 23.20 27.69
C ASP A 766 7.68 22.33 28.88
N LYS A 767 6.64 21.52 28.68
CA LYS A 767 6.05 20.65 29.72
C LYS A 767 7.07 19.73 30.41
N LEU A 768 8.17 19.39 29.75
CA LEU A 768 9.25 18.55 30.30
C LEU A 768 10.40 19.34 30.95
N GLY A 769 10.45 20.67 30.79
CA GLY A 769 11.57 21.50 31.24
C GLY A 769 12.89 21.22 30.50
N LEU A 770 12.82 20.82 29.23
CA LEU A 770 13.96 20.38 28.41
C LEU A 770 14.24 21.32 27.22
N ALA A 771 13.46 22.39 27.04
CA ALA A 771 13.60 23.31 25.92
C ALA A 771 15.03 23.85 25.77
N ASP A 772 15.63 24.36 26.86
CA ASP A 772 16.99 24.91 26.83
C ASP A 772 18.03 23.85 26.46
N GLU A 773 17.83 22.59 26.88
CA GLU A 773 18.74 21.49 26.56
C GLU A 773 18.64 21.10 25.08
N PHE A 774 17.43 21.07 24.53
CA PHE A 774 17.20 20.84 23.10
C PHE A 774 17.83 21.95 22.26
N GLU A 775 17.59 23.21 22.61
CA GLU A 775 18.17 24.37 21.92
C GLU A 775 19.70 24.38 22.02
N ALA A 776 20.27 24.03 23.18
CA ALA A 776 21.72 23.92 23.37
C ALA A 776 22.34 22.76 22.57
N ALA A 777 21.63 21.64 22.40
CA ALA A 777 22.09 20.52 21.58
C ALA A 777 22.19 20.93 20.09
N VAL A 778 21.18 21.63 19.56
CA VAL A 778 21.24 22.16 18.18
C VAL A 778 22.33 23.22 18.05
N ARG A 779 22.47 24.11 19.03
CA ARG A 779 23.52 25.15 19.00
C ARG A 779 24.93 24.54 18.89
N ARG A 780 25.22 23.51 19.71
CA ARG A 780 26.48 22.75 19.62
C ARG A 780 26.68 22.12 18.25
N HIS A 781 25.62 21.56 17.65
CA HIS A 781 25.69 21.03 16.29
C HIS A 781 26.06 22.13 15.27
N VAL A 782 25.41 23.28 15.34
CA VAL A 782 25.64 24.41 14.42
C VAL A 782 27.08 24.94 14.54
N GLU A 783 27.57 25.16 15.76
CA GLU A 783 28.91 25.70 16.02
C GLU A 783 30.03 24.75 15.55
N ASN A 784 29.78 23.45 15.67
CA ASN A 784 30.79 22.42 15.38
C ASN A 784 30.65 21.76 14.01
N TYR A 785 29.65 22.13 13.20
CA TYR A 785 29.47 21.53 11.88
C TYR A 785 30.72 21.70 10.99
N ARG A 786 31.10 20.62 10.32
CA ARG A 786 32.15 20.58 9.28
C ARG A 786 31.63 19.75 8.10
N CYS A 787 31.96 20.17 6.88
CA CYS A 787 31.62 19.41 5.68
C CYS A 787 32.37 18.06 5.67
N GLU A 788 31.64 16.95 5.64
CA GLU A 788 32.21 15.59 5.68
C GLU A 788 33.18 15.35 4.51
N TRP A 789 32.82 15.76 3.30
CA TRP A 789 33.72 15.62 2.14
C TRP A 789 34.99 16.47 2.25
N LYS A 790 34.91 17.66 2.82
CA LYS A 790 36.10 18.47 3.11
C LYS A 790 37.00 17.73 4.12
N GLY A 791 36.41 17.17 5.17
CA GLY A 791 37.13 16.37 6.17
C GLY A 791 37.77 15.08 5.62
N VAL A 792 37.20 14.49 4.57
CA VAL A 792 37.83 13.37 3.83
C VAL A 792 39.01 13.86 3.00
N LEU A 793 38.87 14.97 2.28
CA LEU A 793 39.92 15.49 1.38
C LEU A 793 41.15 16.00 2.14
N GLU A 794 40.97 16.45 3.38
CA GLU A 794 42.04 16.95 4.25
C GLU A 794 42.74 15.84 5.06
N ASP A 795 42.23 14.61 5.03
CA ASP A 795 42.73 13.48 5.83
C ASP A 795 43.14 12.30 4.94
N PRO A 796 44.45 12.03 4.77
CA PRO A 796 44.95 10.95 3.94
C PRO A 796 44.43 9.56 4.31
N GLU A 797 44.16 9.29 5.59
CA GLU A 797 43.64 8.00 6.04
C GLU A 797 42.20 7.81 5.56
N LYS A 798 41.34 8.82 5.73
CA LYS A 798 39.96 8.78 5.23
C LYS A 798 39.91 8.70 3.71
N LEU A 799 40.78 9.46 3.04
CA LEU A 799 40.87 9.50 1.58
C LEU A 799 41.22 8.13 0.97
N SER A 800 42.09 7.35 1.63
CA SER A 800 42.55 6.04 1.15
C SER A 800 41.42 5.01 0.96
N ARG A 801 40.23 5.25 1.51
CA ARG A 801 39.06 4.36 1.43
C ARG A 801 38.32 4.43 0.11
N PHE A 802 38.53 5.49 -0.67
CA PHE A 802 37.79 5.75 -1.89
C PHE A 802 38.49 5.14 -3.11
N VAL A 803 38.62 3.82 -3.10
CA VAL A 803 39.26 3.02 -4.16
C VAL A 803 38.36 1.84 -4.53
N SER A 804 38.39 1.40 -5.79
CA SER A 804 37.58 0.25 -6.23
C SER A 804 38.06 -1.06 -5.62
N PHE A 805 39.38 -1.26 -5.52
CA PHE A 805 39.97 -2.47 -4.95
C PHE A 805 41.14 -2.11 -4.04
N VAL A 806 41.11 -2.56 -2.79
CA VAL A 806 42.18 -2.30 -1.80
C VAL A 806 43.54 -2.82 -2.29
N ASN A 807 43.55 -3.97 -2.97
CA ASN A 807 44.77 -4.61 -3.49
C ASN A 807 45.21 -4.09 -4.87
N ALA A 808 44.36 -3.30 -5.54
CA ALA A 808 44.65 -2.69 -6.84
C ALA A 808 43.96 -1.31 -6.94
N PRO A 809 44.45 -0.30 -6.20
CA PRO A 809 43.79 1.00 -6.07
C PRO A 809 43.53 1.72 -7.40
N ASP A 810 44.41 1.49 -8.38
CA ASP A 810 44.34 2.11 -9.72
C ASP A 810 43.49 1.30 -10.72
N ALA A 811 43.01 0.10 -10.34
CA ALA A 811 42.21 -0.73 -11.23
C ALA A 811 40.76 -0.23 -11.30
N VAL A 812 40.24 -0.15 -12.52
CA VAL A 812 38.85 0.22 -12.77
C VAL A 812 37.95 -0.99 -12.56
N ASP A 813 36.82 -0.80 -11.86
CA ASP A 813 35.79 -1.82 -11.75
C ASP A 813 35.01 -1.95 -13.08
N GLU A 814 35.35 -2.98 -13.86
CA GLU A 814 34.72 -3.28 -15.15
C GLU A 814 33.26 -3.71 -15.04
N THR A 815 32.77 -4.03 -13.83
CA THR A 815 31.36 -4.39 -13.61
C THR A 815 30.42 -3.18 -13.63
N VAL A 816 30.96 -1.98 -13.40
CA VAL A 816 30.19 -0.72 -13.42
C VAL A 816 30.01 -0.23 -14.86
N THR A 817 28.94 -0.72 -15.50
CA THR A 817 28.65 -0.42 -16.92
C THR A 817 27.36 0.37 -17.12
N PHE A 818 27.27 1.07 -18.26
CA PHE A 818 26.14 1.93 -18.63
C PHE A 818 25.72 1.68 -20.07
N THR A 819 24.45 1.88 -20.37
CA THR A 819 23.87 1.85 -21.72
C THR A 819 23.06 3.13 -21.96
N GLU A 820 22.51 3.29 -23.16
CA GLU A 820 21.63 4.42 -23.49
C GLU A 820 20.18 3.97 -23.68
N ARG A 821 19.25 4.71 -23.08
CA ARG A 821 17.80 4.51 -23.26
C ARG A 821 17.10 5.84 -23.44
N ALA A 822 16.54 6.05 -24.64
CA ALA A 822 15.88 7.29 -25.05
C ALA A 822 16.79 8.53 -24.85
N GLY A 823 18.03 8.45 -25.33
CA GLY A 823 19.02 9.54 -25.25
C GLY A 823 19.57 9.83 -23.85
N ARG A 824 19.35 8.92 -22.89
CA ARG A 824 19.84 9.05 -21.50
C ARG A 824 20.78 7.91 -21.16
N LYS A 825 21.89 8.25 -20.50
CA LYS A 825 22.77 7.28 -19.84
C LYS A 825 22.01 6.58 -18.71
N VAL A 826 21.94 5.26 -18.75
CA VAL A 826 21.28 4.41 -17.74
C VAL A 826 22.20 3.29 -17.26
N PRO A 827 22.21 2.96 -15.96
CA PRO A 827 23.05 1.89 -15.43
C PRO A 827 22.59 0.52 -15.92
N VAL A 828 23.52 -0.35 -16.32
CA VAL A 828 23.23 -1.76 -16.60
C VAL A 828 23.19 -2.50 -15.27
N PRO A 829 22.09 -3.17 -14.90
CA PRO A 829 22.01 -3.87 -13.62
C PRO A 829 23.10 -4.93 -13.49
N LEU A 830 23.72 -5.02 -12.31
CA LEU A 830 24.51 -6.20 -11.95
C LEU A 830 23.53 -7.38 -11.93
N GLY A 831 23.73 -8.38 -12.80
CA GLY A 831 22.94 -9.60 -12.77
C GLY A 831 23.00 -10.24 -11.38
N LEU A 832 21.98 -11.00 -11.00
CA LEU A 832 22.08 -11.87 -9.83
C LEU A 832 23.28 -12.81 -10.06
N PRO A 833 24.21 -12.97 -9.12
CA PRO A 833 25.24 -13.98 -9.25
C PRO A 833 24.54 -15.32 -9.46
N GLN A 834 24.76 -15.95 -10.61
CA GLN A 834 24.36 -17.33 -10.80
C GLN A 834 25.19 -18.16 -9.83
N ILE A 835 24.56 -18.61 -8.74
CA ILE A 835 25.14 -19.61 -7.87
C ILE A 835 25.34 -20.84 -8.75
N ARG A 836 26.59 -21.16 -9.05
CA ARG A 836 26.96 -22.41 -9.70
C ARG A 836 26.90 -23.57 -8.73
#